data_AF-A0A558DL59-F1
#
_entry.id   AF-A0A558DL59-F1
#
_cell.length_a   1.000
_cell.length_b   1.000
_cell.length_c   1.000
_cell.angle_alpha   90.00
_cell.angle_beta   90.00
_cell.angle_gamma   90.00
#
_symmetry.space_group_name_H-M   'P 1'
#
loop_
_entity.id
_entity.type
_entity.pdbx_description
1 polymer ?
#
loop_
_entity_poly.entity_id
_entity_poly.type
_entity_poly.pdbx_seq_one_letter_code
_entity_poly.pdbx_strand_id
1 'polypeptide(L)'
;MNSPSLLSHSAIQQRLDELLEVEFSFRDTEAPARAIAQLPAQRQHYLISWIERIASTHVELGFQVACNSVAAEALMTTDVFEAWIFHAMDSYDVEGLRPALLVIEQYQQFASQQQARLQGALLQDHEGVLQRFLQGLSGRSLKLAASETIYTDTETLYLPPMQSLLSTPEQNFHLYKVTTALLWAQIQFGSFRALRTVEAPTAEFIQLFHALESLRLETCLQRELPGLHRVLQQIKTVADETELDATWLEFRQQLANPGFSAMDTVILAQRELDRLKPIPLNCYQGQINFEAVTACMNARIEKEKARFKVGLNTLLEELNKSNSEPPPSDKRFTKQQEANPSTSEGVQIEILLDDMPAPLPDNMQSLKRSILLDFGDIPDEYLQAAGPGDYDAKLLHDQTRDAEDVWQGSYHEEGAYLYDEWDFQRRHYRKNWCAVRERAVKPLHDDFVEKTLDKYHGLIKHLRKTFEALRHENRLLKRQPEGDDVDIDALVEALADAHLGFEMTDRLLTKMQRNERNIAVIFMVDMSGSTKGWINDAERESLLLLCEALESLGDRYAIYGFSGMTRKRCELFPIKHFEESYDTTIRARISGIEPQDYTRMGFAIRHLTQVLQKTDAKTRILITLSDGKPDDYDSYRGEYGIEDTRRALIEARRGGIHPYCITIDEEARDYLPHLYGPAAYSVISDVRSLPLKVSDIYRRLTT
;
A
#
# COMPACT_ATOMS: atom_id res chain seq x y z
N MET A 1 -22.49 27.96 24.17
CA MET A 1 -22.48 26.51 24.41
C MET A 1 -22.65 26.30 25.90
N ASN A 2 -23.77 25.71 26.33
CA ASN A 2 -24.00 25.44 27.75
C ASN A 2 -22.99 24.39 28.21
N SER A 3 -22.21 24.69 29.26
CA SER A 3 -21.39 23.68 29.91
C SER A 3 -22.29 22.54 30.39
N PRO A 4 -21.96 21.27 30.08
CA PRO A 4 -22.80 20.14 30.47
C PRO A 4 -22.95 20.09 31.99
N SER A 5 -24.16 19.83 32.48
CA SER A 5 -24.43 19.71 33.91
C SER A 5 -23.80 18.44 34.47
N LEU A 6 -23.24 18.55 35.69
CA LEU A 6 -22.73 17.41 36.46
C LEU A 6 -23.87 16.42 36.72
N LEU A 7 -23.68 15.16 36.39
CA LEU A 7 -24.66 14.11 36.66
C LEU A 7 -24.44 13.52 38.06
N SER A 8 -25.53 13.24 38.78
CA SER A 8 -25.46 12.50 40.04
C SER A 8 -25.14 11.03 39.78
N HIS A 9 -24.56 10.35 40.78
CA HIS A 9 -24.32 8.91 40.72
C HIS A 9 -25.57 8.11 40.33
N SER A 10 -26.73 8.44 40.93
CA SER A 10 -28.01 7.80 40.60
C SER A 10 -28.46 8.02 39.16
N ALA A 11 -28.23 9.21 38.60
CA ALA A 11 -28.58 9.52 37.21
C ALA A 11 -27.65 8.79 36.22
N ILE A 12 -26.37 8.64 36.56
CA ILE A 12 -25.41 7.85 35.77
C ILE A 12 -25.79 6.38 35.80
N GLN A 13 -26.09 5.84 36.98
CA GLN A 13 -26.47 4.43 37.14
C GLN A 13 -27.72 4.09 36.32
N GLN A 14 -28.80 4.89 36.46
CA GLN A 14 -30.02 4.67 35.68
C GLN A 14 -29.74 4.69 34.17
N ARG A 15 -28.90 5.61 33.70
CA ARG A 15 -28.55 5.69 32.28
C ARG A 15 -27.72 4.49 31.82
N LEU A 16 -26.80 3.98 32.65
CA LEU A 16 -26.08 2.74 32.35
C LEU A 16 -27.01 1.53 32.38
N ASP A 17 -27.99 1.48 33.27
CA ASP A 17 -28.97 0.39 33.35
C ASP A 17 -29.81 0.27 32.07
N GLU A 18 -30.26 1.42 31.55
CA GLU A 18 -30.98 1.52 30.28
C GLU A 18 -30.10 1.14 29.09
N LEU A 19 -28.88 1.70 29.00
CA LEU A 19 -27.95 1.44 27.89
C LEU A 19 -27.44 -0.01 27.85
N LEU A 20 -27.29 -0.65 29.01
CA LEU A 20 -26.71 -1.98 29.14
C LEU A 20 -27.77 -3.07 29.34
N GLU A 21 -29.04 -2.73 29.16
CA GLU A 21 -30.18 -3.64 29.23
C GLU A 21 -30.14 -4.50 30.50
N VAL A 22 -29.92 -3.88 31.66
CA VAL A 22 -29.67 -4.60 32.94
C VAL A 22 -30.83 -5.51 33.32
N GLU A 23 -32.06 -5.14 32.95
CA GLU A 23 -33.26 -5.96 33.16
C GLU A 23 -33.18 -7.33 32.47
N PHE A 24 -32.41 -7.43 31.37
CA PHE A 24 -32.21 -8.65 30.60
C PHE A 24 -30.84 -9.29 30.81
N SER A 25 -29.85 -8.51 31.25
CA SER A 25 -28.46 -8.96 31.36
C SER A 25 -27.96 -9.18 32.79
N PHE A 26 -28.72 -8.76 33.81
CA PHE A 26 -28.40 -8.91 35.25
C PHE A 26 -27.03 -8.36 35.66
N ARG A 27 -26.51 -7.37 34.94
CA ARG A 27 -25.20 -6.76 35.21
C ARG A 27 -25.26 -5.75 36.35
N ASP A 28 -24.18 -5.65 37.11
CA ASP A 28 -24.04 -4.66 38.19
C ASP A 28 -23.37 -3.38 37.67
N THR A 29 -24.17 -2.32 37.51
CA THR A 29 -23.72 -1.01 37.03
C THR A 29 -23.34 -0.05 38.17
N GLU A 30 -23.51 -0.45 39.44
CA GLU A 30 -23.28 0.46 40.57
C GLU A 30 -21.80 0.86 40.67
N ALA A 31 -20.90 -0.11 40.54
CA ALA A 31 -19.46 0.11 40.57
C ALA A 31 -18.96 1.06 39.46
N PRO A 32 -19.26 0.81 38.16
CA PRO A 32 -18.85 1.74 37.10
C PRO A 32 -19.54 3.10 37.20
N ALA A 33 -20.83 3.17 37.60
CA ALA A 33 -21.52 4.45 37.81
C ALA A 33 -20.86 5.29 38.92
N ARG A 34 -20.37 4.64 39.99
CA ARG A 34 -19.67 5.32 41.09
C ARG A 34 -18.32 5.85 40.64
N ALA A 35 -17.59 5.09 39.83
CA ALA A 35 -16.29 5.52 39.30
C ALA A 35 -16.46 6.74 38.36
N ILE A 36 -17.42 6.71 37.44
CA ILE A 36 -17.66 7.81 36.49
C ILE A 36 -18.14 9.07 37.23
N ALA A 37 -18.97 8.94 38.28
CA ALA A 37 -19.48 10.08 39.05
C ALA A 37 -18.38 10.94 39.69
N GLN A 38 -17.17 10.40 39.90
CA GLN A 38 -16.04 11.13 40.47
C GLN A 38 -15.35 12.06 39.45
N LEU A 39 -15.64 11.92 38.15
CA LEU A 39 -15.03 12.72 37.09
C LEU A 39 -15.74 14.07 36.89
N PRO A 40 -15.06 15.08 36.31
CA PRO A 40 -15.69 16.33 35.90
C PRO A 40 -16.82 16.11 34.89
N ALA A 41 -17.83 16.99 34.89
CA ALA A 41 -19.04 16.84 34.05
C ALA A 41 -18.73 16.54 32.58
N GLN A 42 -17.79 17.26 31.97
CA GLN A 42 -17.42 17.04 30.57
C GLN A 42 -16.90 15.62 30.30
N ARG A 43 -16.14 15.03 31.25
CA ARG A 43 -15.62 13.67 31.15
C ARG A 43 -16.70 12.61 31.40
N GLN A 44 -17.64 12.87 32.32
CA GLN A 44 -18.81 12.00 32.53
C GLN A 44 -19.59 11.79 31.24
N HIS A 45 -20.00 12.90 30.59
CA HIS A 45 -20.76 12.84 29.33
C HIS A 45 -19.95 12.19 28.20
N TYR A 46 -18.64 12.44 28.15
CA TYR A 46 -17.75 11.83 27.18
C TYR A 46 -17.70 10.30 27.30
N LEU A 47 -17.43 9.76 28.50
CA LEU A 47 -17.38 8.31 28.71
C LEU A 47 -18.74 7.64 28.49
N ILE A 48 -19.84 8.25 28.96
CA ILE A 48 -21.20 7.73 28.74
C ILE A 48 -21.51 7.66 27.25
N SER A 49 -21.11 8.66 26.46
CA SER A 49 -21.33 8.64 25.01
C SER A 49 -20.57 7.52 24.30
N TRP A 50 -19.40 7.14 24.80
CA TRP A 50 -18.64 5.99 24.29
C TRP A 50 -19.30 4.66 24.68
N ILE A 51 -19.72 4.53 25.94
CA ILE A 51 -20.44 3.34 26.41
C ILE A 51 -21.71 3.13 25.60
N GLU A 52 -22.48 4.19 25.35
CA GLU A 52 -23.69 4.17 24.50
C GLU A 52 -23.40 3.65 23.09
N ARG A 53 -22.35 4.17 22.43
CA ARG A 53 -21.93 3.75 21.09
C ARG A 53 -21.47 2.29 21.00
N ILE A 54 -20.81 1.79 22.04
CA ILE A 54 -20.30 0.42 22.08
C ILE A 54 -21.43 -0.54 22.43
N ALA A 55 -22.29 -0.17 23.38
CA ALA A 55 -23.45 -0.96 23.79
C ALA A 55 -24.45 -1.15 22.64
N SER A 56 -24.61 -0.16 21.74
CA SER A 56 -25.44 -0.30 20.54
C SER A 56 -24.96 -1.41 19.59
N THR A 57 -23.69 -1.82 19.72
CA THR A 57 -23.11 -2.93 18.97
C THR A 57 -23.21 -4.23 19.74
N HIS A 58 -22.69 -4.22 20.96
CA HIS A 58 -22.68 -5.39 21.82
C HIS A 58 -22.65 -4.96 23.28
N VAL A 59 -23.70 -5.33 24.00
CA VAL A 59 -23.95 -4.86 25.36
C VAL A 59 -22.82 -5.26 26.33
N GLU A 60 -22.20 -6.43 26.15
CA GLU A 60 -21.07 -6.86 27.01
C GLU A 60 -19.82 -5.99 26.82
N LEU A 61 -19.52 -5.56 25.58
CA LEU A 61 -18.39 -4.67 25.34
C LEU A 61 -18.63 -3.31 26.01
N GLY A 62 -19.87 -2.81 25.91
CA GLY A 62 -20.28 -1.57 26.55
C GLY A 62 -20.11 -1.63 28.07
N PHE A 63 -20.50 -2.74 28.69
CA PHE A 63 -20.32 -2.96 30.13
C PHE A 63 -18.85 -3.00 30.53
N GLN A 64 -18.02 -3.72 29.78
CA GLN A 64 -16.59 -3.86 30.13
C GLN A 64 -15.82 -2.56 29.94
N VAL A 65 -16.19 -1.75 28.94
CA VAL A 65 -15.68 -0.39 28.84
C VAL A 65 -16.19 0.47 30.00
N ALA A 66 -17.45 0.35 30.43
CA ALA A 66 -17.94 1.08 31.60
C ALA A 66 -17.11 0.75 32.86
N CYS A 67 -16.74 -0.51 33.07
CA CYS A 67 -15.92 -0.97 34.19
C CYS A 67 -14.46 -0.45 34.13
N ASN A 68 -13.84 -0.44 32.95
CA ASN A 68 -12.41 -0.16 32.81
C ASN A 68 -12.09 1.29 32.39
N SER A 69 -13.05 2.03 31.83
CA SER A 69 -12.84 3.33 31.19
C SER A 69 -12.20 4.40 32.09
N VAL A 70 -12.62 4.49 33.36
CA VAL A 70 -12.09 5.49 34.31
C VAL A 70 -10.61 5.21 34.62
N ALA A 71 -10.24 3.94 34.80
CA ALA A 71 -8.85 3.55 35.04
C ALA A 71 -7.99 3.69 33.77
N ALA A 72 -8.54 3.37 32.60
CA ALA A 72 -7.87 3.56 31.31
C ALA A 72 -7.64 5.05 30.99
N GLU A 73 -8.62 5.93 31.25
CA GLU A 73 -8.48 7.38 31.03
C GLU A 73 -7.38 8.00 31.91
N ALA A 74 -7.14 7.45 33.10
CA ALA A 74 -6.06 7.92 33.97
C ALA A 74 -4.65 7.60 33.43
N LEU A 75 -4.51 6.60 32.56
CA LEU A 75 -3.23 6.15 32.00
C LEU A 75 -2.99 6.63 30.56
N MET A 76 -4.02 7.12 29.87
CA MET A 76 -3.98 7.42 28.44
C MET A 76 -4.31 8.89 28.16
N THR A 77 -3.72 9.47 27.11
CA THR A 77 -4.25 10.71 26.54
C THR A 77 -5.59 10.43 25.85
N THR A 78 -6.37 11.48 25.56
CA THR A 78 -7.69 11.32 24.92
C THR A 78 -7.59 10.60 23.58
N ASP A 79 -6.59 10.91 22.75
CA ASP A 79 -6.38 10.25 21.45
C ASP A 79 -6.04 8.75 21.61
N VAL A 80 -5.22 8.41 22.61
CA VAL A 80 -4.82 7.01 22.86
C VAL A 80 -5.99 6.20 23.43
N PHE A 81 -6.82 6.82 24.26
CA PHE A 81 -8.05 6.21 24.78
C PHE A 81 -9.05 5.92 23.66
N GLU A 82 -9.25 6.85 22.72
CA GLU A 82 -10.08 6.61 21.54
C GLU A 82 -9.51 5.47 20.68
N ALA A 83 -8.20 5.48 20.44
CA ALA A 83 -7.52 4.41 19.70
C ALA A 83 -7.66 3.03 20.36
N TRP A 84 -7.65 2.97 21.69
CA TRP A 84 -7.89 1.74 22.46
C TRP A 84 -9.31 1.21 22.24
N ILE A 85 -10.33 2.08 22.36
CA ILE A 85 -11.71 1.70 22.08
C ILE A 85 -11.85 1.21 20.64
N PHE A 86 -11.27 1.91 19.68
CA PHE A 86 -11.32 1.49 18.27
C PHE A 86 -10.63 0.15 18.06
N HIS A 87 -9.49 -0.09 18.69
CA HIS A 87 -8.80 -1.38 18.58
C HIS A 87 -9.65 -2.54 19.14
N ALA A 88 -10.34 -2.32 20.26
CA ALA A 88 -11.26 -3.31 20.81
C ALA A 88 -12.44 -3.59 19.86
N MET A 89 -13.01 -2.55 19.26
CA MET A 89 -14.10 -2.68 18.30
C MET A 89 -13.66 -3.35 16.98
N ASP A 90 -12.47 -3.01 16.48
CA ASP A 90 -11.88 -3.64 15.30
C ASP A 90 -11.61 -5.14 15.56
N SER A 91 -11.06 -5.48 16.73
CA SER A 91 -10.86 -6.89 17.14
C SER A 91 -12.20 -7.62 17.27
N TYR A 92 -13.25 -6.96 17.75
CA TYR A 92 -14.59 -7.56 17.79
C TYR A 92 -15.11 -7.89 16.40
N ASP A 93 -14.97 -6.96 15.47
CA ASP A 93 -15.45 -7.09 14.10
C ASP A 93 -14.72 -8.22 13.34
N VAL A 94 -13.40 -8.35 13.55
CA VAL A 94 -12.57 -9.34 12.84
C VAL A 94 -12.54 -10.70 13.55
N GLU A 95 -12.31 -10.72 14.86
CA GLU A 95 -11.96 -11.92 15.63
C GLU A 95 -13.07 -12.36 16.61
N GLY A 96 -14.05 -11.51 16.86
CA GLY A 96 -15.21 -11.78 17.71
C GLY A 96 -15.07 -11.30 19.16
N LEU A 97 -16.01 -11.73 20.01
CA LEU A 97 -16.19 -11.16 21.36
C LEU A 97 -15.00 -11.38 22.31
N ARG A 98 -14.45 -12.60 22.38
CA ARG A 98 -13.41 -12.92 23.37
C ARG A 98 -12.12 -12.11 23.17
N PRO A 99 -11.55 -12.01 21.96
CA PRO A 99 -10.36 -11.18 21.72
C PRO A 99 -10.60 -9.70 22.05
N ALA A 100 -11.75 -9.15 21.66
CA ALA A 100 -12.13 -7.77 21.98
C ALA A 100 -12.21 -7.49 23.49
N LEU A 101 -12.74 -8.45 24.26
CA LEU A 101 -12.78 -8.37 25.72
C LEU A 101 -11.39 -8.35 26.33
N LEU A 102 -10.48 -9.19 25.84
CA LEU A 102 -9.08 -9.19 26.29
C LEU A 102 -8.41 -7.82 26.04
N VAL A 103 -8.67 -7.19 24.89
CA VAL A 103 -8.15 -5.84 24.59
C VAL A 103 -8.66 -4.81 25.61
N ILE A 104 -9.93 -4.90 26.02
CA ILE A 104 -10.50 -3.99 27.02
C ILE A 104 -9.91 -4.26 28.41
N GLU A 105 -9.78 -5.52 28.81
CA GLU A 105 -9.20 -5.89 30.10
C GLU A 105 -7.70 -5.52 30.19
N GLN A 106 -6.96 -5.62 29.08
CA GLN A 106 -5.53 -5.36 29.00
C GLN A 106 -5.19 -3.89 28.63
N TYR A 107 -6.02 -2.93 29.04
CA TYR A 107 -5.81 -1.50 28.75
C TYR A 107 -4.43 -0.98 29.22
N GLN A 108 -3.87 -1.52 30.31
CA GLN A 108 -2.54 -1.14 30.80
C GLN A 108 -1.43 -1.54 29.81
N GLN A 109 -1.54 -2.73 29.21
CA GLN A 109 -0.63 -3.20 28.18
C GLN A 109 -0.81 -2.40 26.89
N PHE A 110 -2.04 -2.05 26.52
CA PHE A 110 -2.28 -1.18 25.37
C PHE A 110 -1.66 0.22 25.58
N ALA A 111 -1.81 0.81 26.77
CA ALA A 111 -1.22 2.10 27.12
C ALA A 111 0.32 2.06 27.04
N SER A 112 0.93 1.03 27.63
CA SER A 112 2.39 0.88 27.60
C SER A 112 2.92 0.61 26.19
N GLN A 113 2.22 -0.17 25.38
CA GLN A 113 2.56 -0.41 23.97
C GLN A 113 2.42 0.85 23.12
N GLN A 114 1.36 1.65 23.31
CA GLN A 114 1.20 2.91 22.58
C GLN A 114 2.25 3.95 23.00
N GLN A 115 2.58 4.01 24.28
CA GLN A 115 3.68 4.84 24.76
C GLN A 115 5.03 4.36 24.19
N ALA A 116 5.25 3.05 24.13
CA ALA A 116 6.42 2.45 23.48
C ALA A 116 6.44 2.70 21.96
N ARG A 117 5.28 2.78 21.29
CA ARG A 117 5.18 3.17 19.87
C ARG A 117 5.47 4.65 19.65
N LEU A 118 4.98 5.53 20.54
CA LEU A 118 5.27 6.96 20.49
C LEU A 118 6.76 7.27 20.72
N GLN A 119 7.44 6.43 21.51
CA GLN A 119 8.87 6.56 21.81
C GLN A 119 9.76 5.65 20.94
N GLY A 120 9.16 4.67 20.28
CA GLY A 120 9.82 3.67 19.45
C GLY A 120 9.88 4.07 17.99
N ALA A 121 10.71 3.35 17.24
CA ALA A 121 10.79 3.46 15.79
C ALA A 121 10.11 2.22 15.18
N LEU A 122 9.16 2.41 14.27
CA LEU A 122 8.56 1.31 13.51
C LEU A 122 9.44 0.99 12.29
N LEU A 123 9.68 -0.30 12.04
CA LEU A 123 10.49 -0.71 10.89
C LEU A 123 9.87 -0.24 9.57
N GLN A 124 8.54 -0.37 9.42
CA GLN A 124 7.81 -0.01 8.21
C GLN A 124 7.99 1.48 7.82
N ASP A 125 8.04 2.38 8.81
CA ASP A 125 8.22 3.82 8.58
C ASP A 125 9.64 4.14 8.07
N HIS A 126 10.61 3.28 8.38
CA HIS A 126 12.03 3.49 8.10
C HIS A 126 12.59 2.55 7.04
N GLU A 127 11.81 1.57 6.59
CA GLU A 127 12.24 0.51 5.66
C GLU A 127 12.82 1.11 4.37
N GLY A 128 12.12 2.09 3.77
CA GLY A 128 12.60 2.74 2.55
C GLY A 128 13.92 3.51 2.72
N VAL A 129 14.22 4.01 3.92
CA VAL A 129 15.51 4.67 4.22
C VAL A 129 16.60 3.62 4.44
N LEU A 130 16.31 2.57 5.21
CA LEU A 130 17.24 1.50 5.52
C LEU A 130 17.61 0.67 4.28
N GLN A 131 16.65 0.37 3.39
CA GLN A 131 16.92 -0.31 2.13
C GLN A 131 17.87 0.48 1.23
N ARG A 132 17.66 1.80 1.07
CA ARG A 132 18.57 2.67 0.29
C ARG A 132 19.95 2.77 0.93
N PHE A 133 20.00 2.86 2.26
CA PHE A 133 21.25 2.83 3.01
C PHE A 133 22.02 1.53 2.78
N LEU A 134 21.35 0.37 2.86
CA LEU A 134 21.93 -0.94 2.56
C LEU A 134 22.36 -1.08 1.11
N GLN A 135 21.59 -0.55 0.16
CA GLN A 135 21.96 -0.56 -1.25
C GLN A 135 23.23 0.26 -1.50
N GLY A 136 23.36 1.41 -0.84
CA GLY A 136 24.57 2.23 -0.88
C GLY A 136 25.80 1.54 -0.27
N LEU A 137 25.63 0.82 0.84
CA LEU A 137 26.72 0.09 1.50
C LEU A 137 27.14 -1.18 0.75
N SER A 138 26.17 -1.99 0.35
CA SER A 138 26.40 -3.32 -0.19
C SER A 138 26.60 -3.34 -1.70
N GLY A 139 26.26 -2.26 -2.41
CA GLY A 139 26.29 -2.21 -3.88
C GLY A 139 25.31 -3.17 -4.57
N ARG A 140 24.44 -3.84 -3.81
CA ARG A 140 23.37 -4.75 -4.29
C ARG A 140 22.10 -4.56 -3.46
N SER A 141 20.97 -5.10 -3.89
CA SER A 141 19.75 -5.09 -3.07
C SER A 141 19.80 -6.21 -2.02
N LEU A 142 19.95 -5.85 -0.75
CA LEU A 142 19.67 -6.74 0.39
C LEU A 142 18.23 -6.50 0.86
N LYS A 143 17.50 -7.58 1.18
CA LYS A 143 16.10 -7.49 1.63
C LYS A 143 16.04 -7.17 3.12
N LEU A 144 14.97 -6.51 3.53
CA LEU A 144 14.61 -6.32 4.94
C LEU A 144 13.32 -7.10 5.23
N ALA A 145 13.24 -7.73 6.38
CA ALA A 145 12.02 -8.39 6.84
C ALA A 145 11.83 -8.19 8.35
N ALA A 146 10.58 -8.13 8.78
CA ALA A 146 10.24 -8.09 10.20
C ALA A 146 10.37 -9.49 10.84
N SER A 147 10.98 -9.56 12.02
CA SER A 147 11.18 -10.79 12.80
C SER A 147 11.34 -10.45 14.27
N GLU A 148 10.91 -11.31 15.19
CA GLU A 148 11.15 -11.12 16.63
C GLU A 148 12.65 -11.18 16.99
N THR A 149 13.42 -11.95 16.21
CA THR A 149 14.87 -12.09 16.39
C THR A 149 15.63 -11.31 15.32
N ILE A 150 16.74 -10.69 15.74
CA ILE A 150 17.66 -9.97 14.86
C ILE A 150 18.68 -10.95 14.31
N TYR A 151 18.71 -11.17 13.00
CA TYR A 151 19.74 -11.98 12.33
C TYR A 151 19.77 -11.69 10.83
N THR A 152 20.70 -12.31 10.10
CA THR A 152 20.71 -12.30 8.64
C THR A 152 20.90 -13.73 8.12
N ASP A 153 20.23 -14.06 7.03
CA ASP A 153 20.49 -15.29 6.26
C ASP A 153 21.45 -15.05 5.08
N THR A 154 22.07 -13.86 5.03
CA THR A 154 22.92 -13.28 3.96
C THR A 154 22.20 -12.69 2.74
N GLU A 155 20.88 -12.91 2.59
CA GLU A 155 20.06 -12.28 1.54
C GLU A 155 19.08 -11.25 2.15
N THR A 156 18.52 -11.60 3.30
CA THR A 156 17.55 -10.83 4.07
C THR A 156 18.12 -10.52 5.45
N LEU A 157 17.96 -9.27 5.87
CA LEU A 157 18.26 -8.83 7.23
C LEU A 157 16.94 -8.76 7.99
N TYR A 158 16.83 -9.58 9.02
CA TYR A 158 15.66 -9.70 9.87
C TYR A 158 15.82 -8.77 11.07
N LEU A 159 14.86 -7.87 11.24
CA LEU A 159 14.86 -6.83 12.25
C LEU A 159 13.52 -6.83 13.00
N PRO A 160 13.47 -6.38 14.27
CA PRO A 160 12.21 -6.27 15.00
C PRO A 160 11.23 -5.35 14.28
N PRO A 161 9.92 -5.64 14.29
CA PRO A 161 8.92 -4.76 13.69
C PRO A 161 8.87 -3.37 14.36
N MET A 162 9.31 -3.28 15.62
CA MET A 162 9.43 -2.03 16.38
C MET A 162 10.65 -2.06 17.29
N GLN A 163 11.42 -0.98 17.28
CA GLN A 163 12.54 -0.76 18.20
C GLN A 163 12.12 0.25 19.28
N SER A 164 12.11 -0.17 20.54
CA SER A 164 11.71 0.69 21.67
C SER A 164 12.64 0.55 22.89
N LEU A 165 13.88 0.08 22.67
CA LEU A 165 14.85 -0.11 23.75
C LEU A 165 15.41 1.23 24.28
N LEU A 166 15.45 2.26 23.44
CA LEU A 166 15.98 3.57 23.78
C LEU A 166 14.83 4.57 24.00
N SER A 167 15.12 5.66 24.71
CA SER A 167 14.10 6.58 25.21
C SER A 167 13.45 7.49 24.15
N THR A 168 14.00 7.55 22.93
CA THR A 168 13.51 8.46 21.87
C THR A 168 13.42 7.76 20.50
N PRO A 169 12.47 8.16 19.63
CA PRO A 169 12.33 7.56 18.30
C PRO A 169 13.59 7.71 17.43
N GLU A 170 14.27 8.85 17.52
CA GLU A 170 15.51 9.09 16.78
C GLU A 170 16.63 8.13 17.21
N GLN A 171 16.79 7.89 18.52
CA GLN A 171 17.76 6.92 19.02
C GLN A 171 17.41 5.50 18.58
N ASN A 172 16.13 5.11 18.63
CA ASN A 172 15.67 3.81 18.17
C ASN A 172 15.87 3.62 16.65
N PHE A 173 15.71 4.68 15.85
CA PHE A 173 16.06 4.66 14.42
C PHE A 173 17.58 4.51 14.19
N HIS A 174 18.40 5.23 14.96
CA HIS A 174 19.86 5.04 14.92
C HIS A 174 20.27 3.61 15.30
N LEU A 175 19.54 2.99 16.24
CA LEU A 175 19.72 1.59 16.59
C LEU A 175 19.43 0.67 15.40
N TYR A 176 18.33 0.87 14.67
CA TYR A 176 18.12 0.13 13.40
C TYR A 176 19.28 0.30 12.43
N LYS A 177 19.78 1.53 12.22
CA LYS A 177 20.89 1.78 11.30
C LYS A 177 22.16 1.02 11.69
N VAL A 178 22.51 1.03 12.98
CA VAL A 178 23.71 0.35 13.50
C VAL A 178 23.56 -1.16 13.44
N THR A 179 22.43 -1.70 13.88
CA THR A 179 22.13 -3.14 13.79
C THR A 179 22.19 -3.62 12.34
N THR A 180 21.55 -2.89 11.43
CA THR A 180 21.56 -3.18 9.99
C THR A 180 22.98 -3.20 9.41
N ALA A 181 23.80 -2.23 9.80
CA ALA A 181 25.17 -2.15 9.32
C ALA A 181 26.07 -3.25 9.90
N LEU A 182 25.85 -3.69 11.14
CA LEU A 182 26.60 -4.81 11.72
C LEU A 182 26.22 -6.14 11.05
N LEU A 183 24.93 -6.38 10.79
CA LEU A 183 24.49 -7.54 9.99
C LEU A 183 25.08 -7.52 8.58
N TRP A 184 25.11 -6.35 7.94
CA TRP A 184 25.79 -6.18 6.65
C TRP A 184 27.30 -6.45 6.77
N ALA A 185 27.95 -5.97 7.83
CA ALA A 185 29.38 -6.15 8.06
C ALA A 185 29.75 -7.63 8.21
N GLN A 186 28.89 -8.46 8.81
CA GLN A 186 29.08 -9.92 8.88
C GLN A 186 29.18 -10.57 7.48
N ILE A 187 28.41 -10.06 6.52
CA ILE A 187 28.45 -10.51 5.13
C ILE A 187 29.70 -9.95 4.44
N GLN A 188 29.91 -8.63 4.53
CA GLN A 188 30.95 -7.92 3.80
C GLN A 188 32.37 -8.33 4.19
N PHE A 189 32.62 -8.54 5.49
CA PHE A 189 33.94 -8.90 6.02
C PHE A 189 34.10 -10.41 6.25
N GLY A 190 33.27 -11.23 5.60
CA GLY A 190 33.49 -12.67 5.46
C GLY A 190 33.24 -13.53 6.71
N SER A 191 32.49 -13.04 7.70
CA SER A 191 32.21 -13.78 8.94
C SER A 191 31.60 -15.16 8.67
N PHE A 192 30.60 -15.21 7.79
CA PHE A 192 29.92 -16.48 7.44
C PHE A 192 30.78 -17.39 6.57
N ARG A 193 31.60 -16.82 5.68
CA ARG A 193 32.55 -17.59 4.87
C ARG A 193 33.55 -18.33 5.75
N ALA A 194 34.09 -17.65 6.77
CA ALA A 194 34.98 -18.27 7.74
C ALA A 194 34.24 -19.28 8.62
N LEU A 195 33.06 -18.94 9.15
CA LEU A 195 32.34 -19.85 10.04
C LEU A 195 31.95 -21.18 9.37
N ARG A 196 31.64 -21.16 8.07
CA ARG A 196 31.32 -22.37 7.28
C ARG A 196 32.50 -23.34 7.10
N THR A 197 33.74 -22.95 7.41
CA THR A 197 34.88 -23.88 7.39
C THR A 197 34.90 -24.80 8.61
N VAL A 198 34.10 -24.50 9.64
CA VAL A 198 33.96 -25.33 10.84
C VAL A 198 32.89 -26.38 10.59
N GLU A 199 33.25 -27.65 10.67
CA GLU A 199 32.30 -28.75 10.59
C GLU A 199 31.45 -28.80 11.87
N ALA A 200 30.12 -28.75 11.71
CA ALA A 200 29.15 -28.89 12.81
C ALA A 200 29.48 -28.06 14.08
N PRO A 201 29.55 -26.72 13.98
CA PRO A 201 29.90 -25.86 15.11
C PRO A 201 28.87 -25.99 16.24
N THR A 202 29.34 -26.11 17.49
CA THR A 202 28.46 -26.16 18.67
C THR A 202 27.86 -24.78 18.98
N ALA A 203 26.77 -24.74 19.76
CA ALA A 203 26.13 -23.48 20.15
C ALA A 203 27.09 -22.58 20.95
N GLU A 204 27.89 -23.13 21.84
CA GLU A 204 28.89 -22.40 22.64
C GLU A 204 29.97 -21.80 21.73
N PHE A 205 30.41 -22.56 20.72
CA PHE A 205 31.38 -22.08 19.75
C PHE A 205 30.82 -20.90 18.93
N ILE A 206 29.57 -21.01 18.45
CA ILE A 206 28.92 -19.93 17.69
C ILE A 206 28.79 -18.68 18.56
N GLN A 207 28.42 -18.81 19.83
CA GLN A 207 28.32 -17.67 20.76
C GLN A 207 29.67 -17.01 21.00
N LEU A 208 30.72 -17.79 21.23
CA LEU A 208 32.08 -17.26 21.44
C LEU A 208 32.62 -16.59 20.18
N PHE A 209 32.47 -17.25 19.03
CA PHE A 209 32.82 -16.70 17.73
C PHE A 209 32.09 -15.38 17.49
N HIS A 210 30.78 -15.33 17.74
CA HIS A 210 29.98 -14.12 17.55
C HIS A 210 30.46 -12.96 18.44
N ALA A 211 30.81 -13.23 19.69
CA ALA A 211 31.32 -12.20 20.60
C ALA A 211 32.66 -11.62 20.13
N LEU A 212 33.61 -12.48 19.74
CA LEU A 212 34.90 -12.05 19.19
C LEU A 212 34.73 -11.34 17.85
N GLU A 213 33.90 -11.89 16.97
CA GLU A 213 33.66 -11.35 15.64
C GLU A 213 32.98 -9.99 15.71
N SER A 214 32.07 -9.78 16.67
CA SER A 214 31.46 -8.46 16.91
C SER A 214 32.52 -7.41 17.22
N LEU A 215 33.53 -7.72 18.04
CA LEU A 215 34.63 -6.80 18.35
C LEU A 215 35.48 -6.47 17.12
N ARG A 216 35.74 -7.47 16.27
CA ARG A 216 36.45 -7.27 15.00
C ARG A 216 35.64 -6.37 14.06
N LEU A 217 34.34 -6.66 13.88
CA LEU A 217 33.44 -5.91 13.02
C LEU A 217 33.25 -4.46 13.48
N GLU A 218 33.19 -4.19 14.80
CA GLU A 218 33.18 -2.82 15.33
C GLU A 218 34.42 -2.04 14.88
N THR A 219 35.58 -2.70 14.83
CA THR A 219 36.85 -2.10 14.39
C THR A 219 36.90 -1.92 12.87
N CYS A 220 36.39 -2.88 12.09
CA CYS A 220 36.21 -2.74 10.65
C CYS A 220 35.29 -1.55 10.32
N LEU A 221 34.17 -1.41 11.04
CA LEU A 221 33.27 -0.26 10.92
C LEU A 221 33.95 1.06 11.29
N GLN A 222 34.80 1.08 12.32
CA GLN A 222 35.56 2.27 12.70
C GLN A 222 36.45 2.78 11.56
N ARG A 223 37.09 1.85 10.84
CA ARG A 223 38.02 2.15 9.75
C ARG A 223 37.29 2.57 8.46
N GLU A 224 36.31 1.78 8.05
CA GLU A 224 35.62 1.95 6.75
C GLU A 224 34.47 2.96 6.82
N LEU A 225 33.78 3.06 7.97
CA LEU A 225 32.58 3.88 8.16
C LEU A 225 32.64 4.67 9.49
N PRO A 226 33.60 5.60 9.66
CA PRO A 226 33.84 6.28 10.94
C PRO A 226 32.63 7.07 11.45
N GLY A 227 31.80 7.60 10.55
CA GLY A 227 30.55 8.29 10.91
C GLY A 227 29.55 7.36 11.61
N LEU A 228 29.38 6.15 11.09
CA LEU A 228 28.50 5.14 11.66
C LEU A 228 29.05 4.59 12.99
N HIS A 229 30.38 4.43 13.07
CA HIS A 229 31.02 4.02 14.32
C HIS A 229 30.78 5.03 15.45
N ARG A 230 30.75 6.35 15.17
CA ARG A 230 30.37 7.35 16.19
C ARG A 230 28.93 7.17 16.69
N VAL A 231 28.00 6.84 15.79
CA VAL A 231 26.60 6.55 16.16
C VAL A 231 26.53 5.30 17.04
N LEU A 232 27.28 4.25 16.70
CA LEU A 232 27.41 3.06 17.55
C LEU A 232 27.92 3.41 18.96
N GLN A 233 28.95 4.26 19.10
CA GLN A 233 29.45 4.66 20.42
C GLN A 233 28.40 5.44 21.23
N GLN A 234 27.62 6.29 20.58
CA GLN A 234 26.50 7.00 21.22
C GLN A 234 25.46 6.02 21.75
N ILE A 235 25.09 5.01 20.98
CA ILE A 235 24.15 3.96 21.41
C ILE A 235 24.71 3.22 22.63
N LYS A 236 25.97 2.79 22.59
CA LYS A 236 26.63 2.09 23.72
C LYS A 236 26.59 2.92 25.01
N THR A 237 26.78 4.23 24.90
CA THR A 237 26.72 5.14 26.05
C THR A 237 25.29 5.28 26.58
N VAL A 238 24.28 5.36 25.69
CA VAL A 238 22.87 5.50 26.10
C VAL A 238 22.32 4.20 26.69
N ALA A 239 22.77 3.04 26.18
CA ALA A 239 22.36 1.71 26.65
C ALA A 239 23.13 1.21 27.88
N ASP A 240 24.12 1.97 28.38
CA ASP A 240 25.02 1.58 29.48
C ASP A 240 25.86 0.31 29.20
N GLU A 241 26.25 0.10 27.93
CA GLU A 241 26.94 -1.10 27.43
C GLU A 241 28.45 -0.89 27.23
N THR A 242 29.10 -0.07 28.05
CA THR A 242 30.50 0.36 27.83
C THR A 242 31.57 -0.48 28.53
N GLU A 243 31.22 -1.32 29.50
CA GLU A 243 32.21 -2.04 30.30
C GLU A 243 32.57 -3.42 29.71
N LEU A 244 33.82 -3.56 29.27
CA LEU A 244 34.45 -4.86 29.02
C LEU A 244 35.42 -5.17 30.15
N ASP A 245 35.55 -6.45 30.51
CA ASP A 245 36.61 -6.87 31.42
C ASP A 245 38.01 -6.77 30.78
N ALA A 246 39.06 -6.90 31.61
CA ALA A 246 40.44 -6.78 31.15
C ALA A 246 40.81 -7.80 30.06
N THR A 247 40.26 -9.01 30.13
CA THR A 247 40.53 -10.09 29.17
C THR A 247 39.98 -9.74 27.79
N TRP A 248 38.73 -9.28 27.72
CA TRP A 248 38.07 -8.89 26.48
C TRP A 248 38.64 -7.60 25.89
N LEU A 249 39.21 -6.71 26.72
CA LEU A 249 39.98 -5.55 26.24
C LEU A 249 41.26 -5.97 25.51
N GLU A 250 41.98 -6.98 26.00
CA GLU A 250 43.17 -7.53 25.32
C GLU A 250 42.78 -8.14 23.96
N PHE A 251 41.70 -8.93 23.90
CA PHE A 251 41.21 -9.48 22.62
C PHE A 251 40.77 -8.38 21.66
N ARG A 252 40.10 -7.32 22.13
CA ARG A 252 39.74 -6.17 21.28
C ARG A 252 40.98 -5.54 20.65
N GLN A 253 42.09 -5.39 21.40
CA GLN A 253 43.34 -4.85 20.85
C GLN A 253 43.95 -5.78 19.79
N GLN A 254 43.92 -7.09 20.02
CA GLN A 254 44.40 -8.07 19.05
C GLN A 254 43.57 -8.06 17.75
N LEU A 255 42.24 -8.05 17.88
CA LEU A 255 41.27 -8.04 16.77
C LEU A 255 41.24 -6.72 15.99
N ALA A 256 41.75 -5.63 16.58
CA ALA A 256 41.82 -4.33 15.93
C ALA A 256 42.88 -4.23 14.82
N ASN A 257 43.78 -5.22 14.71
CA ASN A 257 44.80 -5.24 13.68
C ASN A 257 44.17 -5.33 12.27
N PRO A 258 44.48 -4.41 11.33
CA PRO A 258 43.89 -4.44 9.99
C PRO A 258 44.08 -5.73 9.19
N GLY A 259 45.11 -6.52 9.48
CA GLY A 259 45.34 -7.80 8.83
C GLY A 259 44.60 -8.99 9.46
N PHE A 260 43.82 -8.78 10.52
CA PHE A 260 43.12 -9.85 11.24
C PHE A 260 41.80 -10.19 10.53
N SER A 261 41.73 -11.37 9.92
CA SER A 261 40.59 -11.81 9.11
C SER A 261 39.53 -12.52 9.96
N ALA A 262 38.34 -12.75 9.39
CA ALA A 262 37.31 -13.58 10.02
C ALA A 262 37.78 -15.02 10.28
N MET A 263 38.72 -15.54 9.48
CA MET A 263 39.31 -16.87 9.70
C MET A 263 40.20 -16.88 10.94
N ASP A 264 40.93 -15.80 11.20
CA ASP A 264 41.70 -15.66 12.43
C ASP A 264 40.77 -15.59 13.65
N THR A 265 39.56 -15.03 13.52
CA THR A 265 38.53 -15.09 14.57
C THR A 265 38.08 -16.52 14.84
N VAL A 266 37.88 -17.34 13.80
CA VAL A 266 37.55 -18.77 13.95
C VAL A 266 38.65 -19.51 14.72
N ILE A 267 39.91 -19.33 14.32
CA ILE A 267 41.06 -19.97 14.98
C ILE A 267 41.15 -19.54 16.44
N LEU A 268 40.93 -18.24 16.72
CA LEU A 268 40.93 -17.70 18.07
C LEU A 268 39.80 -18.28 18.93
N ALA A 269 38.57 -18.35 18.39
CA ALA A 269 37.43 -18.93 19.07
C ALA A 269 37.64 -20.42 19.39
N GLN A 270 38.25 -21.18 18.48
CA GLN A 270 38.59 -22.59 18.71
C GLN A 270 39.61 -22.75 19.84
N ARG A 271 40.62 -21.87 19.88
CA ARG A 271 41.68 -21.91 20.90
C ARG A 271 41.16 -21.58 22.30
N GLU A 272 40.19 -20.68 22.41
CA GLU A 272 39.72 -20.16 23.69
C GLU A 272 38.37 -20.73 24.15
N LEU A 273 37.80 -21.72 23.43
CA LEU A 273 36.47 -22.28 23.70
C LEU A 273 36.27 -22.76 25.14
N ASP A 274 37.29 -23.38 25.74
CA ASP A 274 37.23 -23.89 27.11
C ASP A 274 37.64 -22.85 28.17
N ARG A 275 38.14 -21.68 27.75
CA ARG A 275 38.74 -20.67 28.64
C ARG A 275 37.87 -19.43 28.79
N LEU A 276 37.21 -19.02 27.71
CA LEU A 276 36.38 -17.82 27.67
C LEU A 276 34.90 -18.18 27.80
N LYS A 277 34.19 -17.43 28.65
CA LYS A 277 32.73 -17.42 28.64
C LYS A 277 32.25 -16.29 27.72
N PRO A 278 31.32 -16.57 26.77
CA PRO A 278 30.77 -15.54 25.90
C PRO A 278 30.11 -14.41 26.70
N ILE A 279 30.29 -13.17 26.25
CA ILE A 279 29.58 -12.00 26.80
C ILE A 279 28.13 -12.04 26.27
N PRO A 280 27.12 -11.64 27.06
CA PRO A 280 25.77 -11.43 26.55
C PRO A 280 25.74 -10.45 25.38
N LEU A 281 24.77 -10.64 24.48
CA LEU A 281 24.60 -9.77 23.33
C LEU A 281 24.15 -8.38 23.75
N ASN A 282 24.81 -7.38 23.18
CA ASN A 282 24.39 -5.99 23.32
C ASN A 282 23.14 -5.70 22.48
N CYS A 283 22.40 -4.66 22.83
CA CYS A 283 21.11 -4.28 22.24
C CYS A 283 21.13 -4.05 20.71
N TYR A 284 22.31 -3.77 20.14
CA TYR A 284 22.55 -3.52 18.72
C TYR A 284 23.09 -4.74 17.95
N GLN A 285 23.34 -5.85 18.64
CA GLN A 285 23.90 -7.06 18.05
C GLN A 285 22.79 -8.05 17.69
N GLY A 286 22.90 -8.64 16.49
CA GLY A 286 22.08 -9.77 16.09
C GLY A 286 22.58 -11.09 16.65
N GLN A 287 21.85 -12.17 16.37
CA GLN A 287 22.28 -13.54 16.60
C GLN A 287 22.79 -14.14 15.30
N ILE A 288 23.74 -15.09 15.38
CA ILE A 288 24.14 -15.91 14.23
C ILE A 288 23.20 -17.11 14.14
N ASN A 289 22.37 -17.13 13.10
CA ASN A 289 21.58 -18.32 12.73
C ASN A 289 22.34 -19.12 11.65
N PHE A 290 23.25 -20.00 12.10
CA PHE A 290 24.14 -20.74 11.20
C PHE A 290 23.39 -21.66 10.23
N GLU A 291 22.29 -22.27 10.66
CA GLU A 291 21.47 -23.14 9.81
C GLU A 291 20.80 -22.36 8.68
N ALA A 292 20.15 -21.23 9.00
CA ALA A 292 19.50 -20.38 8.01
C ALA A 292 20.50 -19.82 6.99
N VAL A 293 21.66 -19.34 7.46
CA VAL A 293 22.75 -18.87 6.61
C VAL A 293 23.23 -19.98 5.67
N THR A 294 23.49 -21.18 6.20
CA THR A 294 24.00 -22.30 5.40
C THR A 294 22.98 -22.74 4.35
N ALA A 295 21.71 -22.85 4.72
CA ALA A 295 20.63 -23.21 3.79
C ALA A 295 20.47 -22.16 2.68
N CYS A 296 20.45 -20.87 3.04
CA CYS A 296 20.29 -19.77 2.08
C CYS A 296 21.50 -19.68 1.13
N MET A 297 22.73 -19.74 1.65
CA MET A 297 23.94 -19.70 0.83
C MET A 297 24.01 -20.90 -0.13
N ASN A 298 23.71 -22.12 0.32
CA ASN A 298 23.71 -23.30 -0.55
C ASN A 298 22.68 -23.19 -1.68
N ALA A 299 21.46 -22.73 -1.38
CA ALA A 299 20.42 -22.52 -2.39
C ALA A 299 20.81 -21.42 -3.38
N ARG A 300 21.50 -20.38 -2.91
CA ARG A 300 22.00 -19.27 -3.74
C ARG A 300 23.13 -19.72 -4.66
N ILE A 301 24.12 -20.43 -4.15
CA ILE A 301 25.29 -20.93 -4.89
C ILE A 301 24.87 -21.66 -6.17
N GLU A 302 23.90 -22.58 -6.10
CA GLU A 302 23.42 -23.31 -7.28
C GLU A 302 22.73 -22.40 -8.30
N LYS A 303 21.87 -21.49 -7.84
CA LYS A 303 21.16 -20.53 -8.71
C LYS A 303 22.12 -19.54 -9.36
N GLU A 304 23.06 -19.00 -8.59
CA GLU A 304 24.02 -18.01 -9.08
C GLU A 304 25.00 -18.63 -10.06
N LYS A 305 25.46 -19.86 -9.80
CA LYS A 305 26.24 -20.64 -10.76
C LYS A 305 25.52 -20.75 -12.10
N ALA A 306 24.27 -21.18 -12.10
CA ALA A 306 23.47 -21.31 -13.31
C ALA A 306 23.30 -19.96 -14.03
N ARG A 307 22.88 -18.91 -13.30
CA ARG A 307 22.67 -17.56 -13.86
C ARG A 307 23.95 -16.96 -14.42
N PHE A 308 25.09 -17.16 -13.76
CA PHE A 308 26.38 -16.61 -14.19
C PHE A 308 26.86 -17.27 -15.48
N LYS A 309 26.77 -18.60 -15.57
CA LYS A 309 27.11 -19.35 -16.79
C LYS A 309 26.22 -18.99 -17.99
N VAL A 310 24.92 -18.80 -17.75
CA VAL A 310 23.98 -18.34 -18.79
C VAL A 310 24.33 -16.94 -19.24
N GLY A 311 24.61 -16.02 -18.31
CA GLY A 311 25.05 -14.66 -18.64
C GLY A 311 26.32 -14.62 -19.49
N LEU A 312 27.32 -15.45 -19.16
CA LEU A 312 28.54 -15.58 -19.97
C LEU A 312 28.25 -16.10 -21.38
N ASN A 313 27.31 -17.04 -21.54
CA ASN A 313 26.91 -17.51 -22.86
C ASN A 313 26.21 -16.41 -23.68
N THR A 314 25.28 -15.66 -23.07
CA THR A 314 24.63 -14.52 -23.73
C THR A 314 25.65 -13.48 -24.19
N LEU A 315 26.66 -13.19 -23.36
CA LEU A 315 27.74 -12.27 -23.70
C LEU A 315 28.59 -12.79 -24.88
N LEU A 316 28.88 -14.09 -24.95
CA LEU A 316 29.55 -14.69 -26.11
C LEU A 316 28.69 -14.57 -27.38
N GLU A 317 27.39 -14.83 -27.30
CA GLU A 317 26.47 -14.70 -28.44
C GLU A 317 26.41 -13.26 -28.97
N GLU A 318 26.36 -12.27 -28.09
CA GLU A 318 26.38 -10.85 -28.47
C GLU A 318 27.69 -10.43 -29.13
N LEU A 319 28.84 -10.86 -28.59
CA LEU A 319 30.16 -10.61 -29.17
C LEU A 319 30.41 -11.34 -30.49
N ASN A 320 29.71 -12.46 -30.72
CA ASN A 320 29.76 -13.18 -31.99
C ASN A 320 28.82 -12.54 -33.04
N LYS A 321 27.68 -11.96 -32.64
CA LYS A 321 26.80 -11.22 -33.56
C LYS A 321 27.45 -9.95 -34.13
N SER A 322 28.39 -9.35 -33.41
CA SER A 322 29.11 -8.14 -33.85
C SER A 322 30.34 -8.43 -34.72
N ASN A 323 30.79 -9.68 -34.82
CA ASN A 323 31.93 -10.10 -35.63
C ASN A 323 31.46 -10.91 -36.86
N SER A 324 31.90 -10.52 -38.06
CA SER A 324 31.52 -11.16 -39.33
C SER A 324 32.33 -12.43 -39.68
N GLU A 325 33.14 -12.95 -38.76
CA GLU A 325 33.92 -14.19 -38.94
C GLU A 325 33.35 -15.33 -38.06
N PRO A 326 33.35 -16.59 -38.55
CA PRO A 326 32.91 -17.73 -37.75
C PRO A 326 33.83 -17.89 -36.52
N PRO A 327 33.28 -18.21 -35.33
CA PRO A 327 34.06 -18.21 -34.10
C PRO A 327 35.13 -19.32 -34.12
N PRO A 328 36.36 -19.07 -33.65
CA PRO A 328 37.22 -20.14 -33.18
C PRO A 328 36.54 -20.83 -32.00
N SER A 329 36.60 -22.15 -31.96
CA SER A 329 35.81 -23.02 -31.09
C SER A 329 36.21 -23.03 -29.60
N ASP A 330 37.01 -22.08 -29.12
CA ASP A 330 37.57 -22.10 -27.76
C ASP A 330 37.78 -20.69 -27.16
N LYS A 331 36.78 -19.81 -27.25
CA LYS A 331 36.81 -18.56 -26.46
C LYS A 331 36.72 -18.90 -24.97
N ARG A 332 37.74 -18.56 -24.17
CA ARG A 332 37.82 -18.96 -22.76
C ARG A 332 37.76 -17.74 -21.84
N PHE A 333 36.85 -17.79 -20.88
CA PHE A 333 36.86 -16.82 -19.78
C PHE A 333 37.92 -17.19 -18.75
N THR A 334 38.72 -16.21 -18.36
CA THR A 334 39.70 -16.29 -17.27
C THR A 334 39.46 -15.15 -16.28
N LYS A 335 40.14 -15.20 -15.13
CA LYS A 335 40.06 -14.17 -14.09
C LYS A 335 41.46 -13.62 -13.80
N GLN A 336 41.55 -12.33 -13.57
CA GLN A 336 42.76 -11.66 -13.08
C GLN A 336 42.44 -10.97 -11.75
N GLN A 337 43.33 -11.14 -10.78
CA GLN A 337 43.20 -10.54 -9.45
C GLN A 337 44.19 -9.37 -9.34
N GLU A 338 43.67 -8.19 -9.02
CA GLU A 338 44.46 -7.00 -8.70
C GLU A 338 44.19 -6.55 -7.27
N ALA A 339 45.22 -6.03 -6.60
CA ALA A 339 45.07 -5.45 -5.27
C ALA A 339 44.29 -4.14 -5.40
N ASN A 340 43.15 -4.03 -4.72
CA ASN A 340 42.38 -2.79 -4.75
C ASN A 340 42.93 -1.80 -3.70
N PRO A 341 43.53 -0.66 -4.10
CA PRO A 341 44.11 0.30 -3.17
C PRO A 341 43.06 1.05 -2.32
N SER A 342 41.76 0.91 -2.61
CA SER A 342 40.68 1.65 -1.94
C SER A 342 40.03 0.93 -0.77
N THR A 343 40.32 -0.35 -0.54
CA THR A 343 39.72 -1.17 0.52
C THR A 343 40.76 -2.03 1.21
N SER A 344 40.73 -2.09 2.54
CA SER A 344 41.71 -2.77 3.40
C SER A 344 41.87 -4.28 3.13
N GLU A 345 40.86 -4.92 2.56
CA GLU A 345 40.77 -6.38 2.30
C GLU A 345 40.36 -6.71 0.83
N GLY A 346 40.28 -5.73 -0.06
CA GLY A 346 39.65 -5.93 -1.37
C GLY A 346 40.60 -6.45 -2.45
N VAL A 347 40.26 -7.59 -3.04
CA VAL A 347 40.80 -8.03 -4.33
C VAL A 347 39.81 -7.60 -5.42
N GLN A 348 40.27 -6.83 -6.40
CA GLN A 348 39.50 -6.54 -7.59
C GLN A 348 39.67 -7.71 -8.57
N ILE A 349 38.59 -8.42 -8.86
CA ILE A 349 38.58 -9.51 -9.82
C ILE A 349 38.00 -9.02 -11.14
N GLU A 350 38.84 -9.01 -12.17
CA GLU A 350 38.46 -8.73 -13.55
C GLU A 350 38.29 -10.03 -14.31
N ILE A 351 37.26 -10.07 -15.17
CA ILE A 351 36.97 -11.22 -16.03
C ILE A 351 37.52 -10.89 -17.41
N LEU A 352 38.37 -11.78 -17.90
CA LEU A 352 39.01 -11.68 -19.20
C LEU A 352 38.36 -12.68 -20.14
N LEU A 353 38.29 -12.32 -21.42
CA LEU A 353 37.95 -13.19 -22.53
C LEU A 353 39.17 -13.21 -23.46
N ASP A 354 39.84 -14.36 -23.57
CA ASP A 354 41.07 -14.52 -24.36
C ASP A 354 42.12 -13.42 -24.04
N ASP A 355 42.38 -13.22 -22.73
CA ASP A 355 43.31 -12.22 -22.17
C ASP A 355 42.93 -10.74 -22.38
N MET A 356 41.71 -10.46 -22.84
CA MET A 356 41.18 -9.10 -22.98
C MET A 356 40.04 -8.82 -21.96
N PRO A 357 39.94 -7.61 -21.38
CA PRO A 357 38.86 -7.27 -20.45
C PRO A 357 37.47 -7.44 -21.07
N ALA A 358 36.61 -8.24 -20.43
CA ALA A 358 35.22 -8.44 -20.86
C ALA A 358 34.29 -7.54 -20.02
N PRO A 359 33.65 -6.51 -20.60
CA PRO A 359 32.72 -5.66 -19.86
C PRO A 359 31.45 -6.44 -19.53
N LEU A 360 31.24 -6.74 -18.24
CA LEU A 360 30.04 -7.42 -17.76
C LEU A 360 28.86 -6.43 -17.63
N PRO A 361 27.65 -6.80 -18.09
CA PRO A 361 26.45 -6.01 -17.84
C PRO A 361 26.12 -5.89 -16.34
N ASP A 362 25.33 -4.88 -15.96
CA ASP A 362 25.07 -4.52 -14.55
C ASP A 362 24.49 -5.67 -13.69
N ASN A 363 23.63 -6.50 -14.30
CA ASN A 363 23.07 -7.69 -13.65
C ASN A 363 24.16 -8.74 -13.33
N MET A 364 25.13 -8.93 -14.23
CA MET A 364 26.27 -9.81 -14.03
C MET A 364 27.30 -9.24 -13.07
N GLN A 365 27.50 -7.93 -13.03
CA GLN A 365 28.35 -7.28 -12.01
C GLN A 365 27.80 -7.49 -10.59
N SER A 366 26.48 -7.37 -10.44
CA SER A 366 25.79 -7.64 -9.17
C SER A 366 25.95 -9.11 -8.75
N LEU A 367 25.81 -10.03 -9.72
CA LEU A 367 25.99 -11.47 -9.51
C LEU A 367 27.44 -11.82 -9.15
N LYS A 368 28.42 -11.24 -9.85
CA LYS A 368 29.86 -11.37 -9.54
C LYS A 368 30.14 -10.97 -8.10
N ARG A 369 29.60 -9.82 -7.66
CA ARG A 369 29.77 -9.34 -6.28
C ARG A 369 29.19 -10.31 -5.25
N SER A 370 28.04 -10.91 -5.54
CA SER A 370 27.43 -11.93 -4.67
C SER A 370 28.33 -13.15 -4.51
N ILE A 371 28.83 -13.71 -5.62
CA ILE A 371 29.75 -14.85 -5.65
C ILE A 371 31.03 -14.55 -4.86
N LEU A 372 31.60 -13.35 -5.03
CA LEU A 372 32.79 -12.91 -4.31
C LEU A 372 32.59 -12.83 -2.79
N LEU A 373 31.41 -12.45 -2.32
CA LEU A 373 31.12 -12.45 -0.88
C LEU A 373 31.11 -13.88 -0.33
N ASP A 374 30.51 -14.81 -1.07
CA ASP A 374 30.33 -16.20 -0.63
C ASP A 374 31.65 -16.97 -0.62
N PHE A 375 32.49 -16.78 -1.65
CA PHE A 375 33.70 -17.58 -1.85
C PHE A 375 35.01 -16.82 -1.62
N GLY A 376 34.99 -15.48 -1.66
CA GLY A 376 36.21 -14.66 -1.66
C GLY A 376 36.96 -14.61 -3.01
N ASP A 377 36.51 -15.41 -3.99
CA ASP A 377 37.02 -15.51 -5.35
C ASP A 377 35.88 -15.98 -6.27
N ILE A 378 36.08 -16.00 -7.59
CA ILE A 378 35.14 -16.61 -8.54
C ILE A 378 35.65 -18.02 -8.85
N PRO A 379 34.96 -19.11 -8.44
CA PRO A 379 35.46 -20.46 -8.71
C PRO A 379 35.58 -20.73 -10.22
N ASP A 380 36.61 -21.46 -10.64
CA ASP A 380 36.91 -21.66 -12.07
C ASP A 380 35.76 -22.33 -12.83
N GLU A 381 34.97 -23.16 -12.15
CA GLU A 381 33.78 -23.79 -12.70
C GLU A 381 32.68 -22.80 -13.10
N TYR A 382 32.67 -21.56 -12.59
CA TYR A 382 31.72 -20.50 -12.95
C TYR A 382 32.11 -19.80 -14.26
N LEU A 383 33.39 -19.87 -14.64
CA LEU A 383 33.92 -19.22 -15.84
C LEU A 383 33.66 -20.03 -17.13
N GLN A 384 32.97 -21.16 -17.03
CA GLN A 384 32.54 -21.94 -18.18
C GLN A 384 31.15 -21.51 -18.63
N ALA A 385 31.02 -20.96 -19.84
CA ALA A 385 29.72 -20.61 -20.43
C ALA A 385 28.81 -21.84 -20.52
N ALA A 386 27.50 -21.65 -20.33
CA ALA A 386 26.53 -22.75 -20.38
C ALA A 386 26.38 -23.30 -21.81
N GLY A 387 26.46 -24.63 -21.98
CA GLY A 387 26.14 -25.30 -23.23
C GLY A 387 24.64 -25.47 -23.47
N PRO A 388 24.20 -25.75 -24.72
CA PRO A 388 22.80 -26.01 -25.02
C PRO A 388 22.30 -27.26 -24.28
N GLY A 389 21.46 -27.06 -23.27
CA GLY A 389 20.86 -28.14 -22.45
C GLY A 389 21.47 -28.34 -21.06
N ASP A 390 22.49 -27.57 -20.67
CA ASP A 390 23.22 -27.75 -19.40
C ASP A 390 22.57 -27.08 -18.16
N TYR A 391 21.35 -26.53 -18.27
CA TYR A 391 20.72 -25.80 -17.17
C TYR A 391 19.23 -26.09 -16.99
N ASP A 392 18.79 -26.14 -15.73
CA ASP A 392 17.37 -26.28 -15.36
C ASP A 392 16.66 -24.91 -15.43
N ALA A 393 15.67 -24.79 -16.32
CA ALA A 393 14.88 -23.57 -16.50
C ALA A 393 14.18 -23.11 -15.21
N LYS A 394 13.93 -24.03 -14.26
CA LYS A 394 13.32 -23.72 -12.96
C LYS A 394 14.21 -22.88 -12.05
N LEU A 395 15.54 -22.90 -12.25
CA LEU A 395 16.50 -22.11 -11.46
C LEU A 395 16.63 -20.66 -11.97
N LEU A 396 16.11 -20.37 -13.16
CA LEU A 396 16.21 -19.06 -13.81
C LEU A 396 15.06 -18.11 -13.41
N HIS A 397 13.87 -18.63 -13.11
CA HIS A 397 12.70 -17.83 -12.73
C HIS A 397 12.43 -17.91 -11.23
N ASP A 398 12.34 -16.76 -10.54
CA ASP A 398 11.77 -16.71 -9.19
C ASP A 398 10.26 -16.97 -9.31
N GLN A 399 9.79 -18.08 -8.75
CA GLN A 399 8.39 -18.50 -8.80
C GLN A 399 7.51 -17.46 -8.09
N THR A 400 6.91 -16.55 -8.85
CA THR A 400 5.73 -15.80 -8.42
C THR A 400 4.55 -16.75 -8.49
N ARG A 401 3.92 -17.03 -7.36
CA ARG A 401 2.74 -17.90 -7.29
C ARG A 401 1.58 -17.24 -8.04
N ASP A 402 0.89 -18.04 -8.84
CA ASP A 402 -0.23 -17.62 -9.67
C ASP A 402 -1.48 -17.34 -8.82
N ALA A 403 -2.25 -16.30 -9.19
CA ALA A 403 -3.38 -15.80 -8.41
C ALA A 403 -4.61 -16.72 -8.42
N GLU A 404 -4.61 -17.77 -9.25
CA GLU A 404 -5.74 -18.68 -9.44
C GLU A 404 -5.76 -19.90 -8.51
N ASP A 405 -4.67 -20.21 -7.79
CA ASP A 405 -4.55 -21.45 -6.99
C ASP A 405 -5.01 -21.33 -5.52
N VAL A 406 -5.65 -20.23 -5.12
CA VAL A 406 -6.00 -19.94 -3.71
C VAL A 406 -7.36 -20.54 -3.27
N TRP A 407 -8.04 -21.29 -4.13
CA TRP A 407 -9.41 -21.78 -3.89
C TRP A 407 -9.55 -22.97 -2.91
N GLN A 408 -8.53 -23.32 -2.12
CA GLN A 408 -8.61 -24.45 -1.17
C GLN A 408 -8.01 -24.17 0.24
N GLY A 409 -8.12 -22.94 0.73
CA GLY A 409 -7.69 -22.59 2.08
C GLY A 409 -8.71 -21.75 2.86
N SER A 410 -8.69 -21.87 4.18
CA SER A 410 -9.42 -21.05 5.15
C SER A 410 -8.86 -19.61 5.27
N TYR A 411 -8.43 -19.03 4.16
CA TYR A 411 -7.91 -17.67 4.05
C TYR A 411 -8.68 -16.94 2.95
N HIS A 412 -9.68 -16.14 3.34
CA HIS A 412 -10.60 -15.45 2.42
C HIS A 412 -10.08 -14.09 1.91
N GLU A 413 -8.86 -13.69 2.29
CA GLU A 413 -8.30 -12.35 2.09
C GLU A 413 -7.23 -12.26 0.99
N GLU A 414 -6.67 -13.39 0.56
CA GLU A 414 -5.67 -13.42 -0.51
C GLU A 414 -6.34 -13.11 -1.87
N GLY A 415 -5.96 -11.98 -2.49
CA GLY A 415 -6.44 -11.53 -3.79
C GLY A 415 -7.70 -10.63 -3.78
N ALA A 416 -8.21 -10.23 -2.61
CA ALA A 416 -9.34 -9.31 -2.49
C ALA A 416 -8.90 -7.90 -2.03
N TYR A 417 -9.57 -6.86 -2.52
CA TYR A 417 -9.43 -5.50 -1.99
C TYR A 417 -10.32 -5.34 -0.76
N LEU A 418 -9.74 -4.91 0.36
CA LEU A 418 -10.49 -4.70 1.59
C LEU A 418 -10.87 -3.21 1.71
N TYR A 419 -12.14 -2.96 1.99
CA TYR A 419 -12.68 -1.61 2.18
C TYR A 419 -13.42 -1.47 3.50
N ASP A 420 -13.30 -0.26 4.06
CA ASP A 420 -14.02 0.14 5.25
C ASP A 420 -15.50 0.38 4.96
N GLU A 421 -16.35 0.09 5.94
CA GLU A 421 -17.78 0.37 5.91
C GLU A 421 -18.16 1.33 7.04
N TRP A 422 -18.97 2.33 6.73
CA TRP A 422 -19.46 3.27 7.74
C TRP A 422 -20.65 2.69 8.51
N ASP A 423 -20.48 2.56 9.82
CA ASP A 423 -21.56 2.21 10.73
C ASP A 423 -22.12 3.49 11.37
N PHE A 424 -23.33 3.88 10.97
CA PHE A 424 -23.94 5.13 11.42
C PHE A 424 -24.32 5.12 12.91
N GLN A 425 -24.62 3.94 13.47
CA GLN A 425 -24.97 3.79 14.89
C GLN A 425 -23.73 3.98 15.74
N ARG A 426 -22.62 3.33 15.35
CA ARG A 426 -21.31 3.52 16.00
C ARG A 426 -20.71 4.89 15.70
N ARG A 427 -21.15 5.55 14.61
CA ARG A 427 -20.53 6.75 14.03
C ARG A 427 -19.03 6.54 13.79
N HIS A 428 -18.67 5.36 13.32
CA HIS A 428 -17.30 4.94 13.06
C HIS A 428 -17.26 3.95 11.90
N TYR A 429 -16.09 3.76 11.31
CA TYR A 429 -15.88 2.74 10.28
C TYR A 429 -15.63 1.37 10.91
N ARG A 430 -16.15 0.33 10.27
CA ARG A 430 -15.70 -1.04 10.44
C ARG A 430 -14.55 -1.25 9.45
N LYS A 431 -13.35 -1.53 9.96
CA LYS A 431 -12.15 -1.62 9.13
C LYS A 431 -12.09 -2.91 8.34
N ASN A 432 -11.58 -2.83 7.10
CA ASN A 432 -11.38 -3.99 6.22
C ASN A 432 -12.62 -4.90 6.13
N TRP A 433 -13.80 -4.31 6.24
CA TRP A 433 -15.04 -5.03 6.48
C TRP A 433 -15.59 -5.67 5.21
N CYS A 434 -15.47 -4.96 4.08
CA CYS A 434 -15.95 -5.38 2.79
C CYS A 434 -14.82 -5.98 1.95
N ALA A 435 -14.95 -7.25 1.55
CA ALA A 435 -14.02 -7.93 0.67
C ALA A 435 -14.48 -7.82 -0.80
N VAL A 436 -13.78 -6.98 -1.57
CA VAL A 436 -14.10 -6.62 -2.94
C VAL A 436 -13.24 -7.40 -3.92
N ARG A 437 -13.88 -7.99 -4.94
CA ARG A 437 -13.20 -8.76 -5.99
C ARG A 437 -13.65 -8.29 -7.36
N GLU A 438 -12.70 -8.10 -8.27
CA GLU A 438 -13.00 -7.82 -9.67
C GLU A 438 -13.20 -9.15 -10.43
N ARG A 439 -14.32 -9.27 -11.15
CA ARG A 439 -14.67 -10.45 -11.95
C ARG A 439 -14.98 -10.03 -13.37
N ALA A 440 -14.31 -10.64 -14.34
CA ALA A 440 -14.56 -10.35 -15.74
C ALA A 440 -15.99 -10.77 -16.14
N VAL A 441 -16.69 -9.88 -16.87
CA VAL A 441 -17.97 -10.20 -17.50
C VAL A 441 -17.73 -11.12 -18.70
N LYS A 442 -18.51 -12.21 -18.80
CA LYS A 442 -18.46 -13.09 -19.97
C LYS A 442 -19.09 -12.37 -21.17
N PRO A 443 -18.36 -12.18 -22.28
CA PRO A 443 -18.92 -11.51 -23.44
C PRO A 443 -20.00 -12.39 -24.09
N LEU A 444 -21.17 -11.81 -24.38
CA LEU A 444 -22.27 -12.44 -25.10
C LEU A 444 -22.38 -11.82 -26.49
N HIS A 445 -22.28 -12.64 -27.55
CA HIS A 445 -22.36 -12.17 -28.93
C HIS A 445 -23.77 -12.46 -29.46
N ASP A 446 -24.67 -11.48 -29.31
CA ASP A 446 -26.06 -11.55 -29.72
C ASP A 446 -26.46 -10.36 -30.62
N ASP A 447 -27.68 -10.39 -31.17
CA ASP A 447 -28.21 -9.30 -32.01
C ASP A 447 -28.68 -8.08 -31.19
N PHE A 448 -28.52 -8.07 -29.86
CA PHE A 448 -29.11 -7.05 -28.99
C PHE A 448 -28.58 -5.65 -29.31
N VAL A 449 -27.26 -5.54 -29.50
CA VAL A 449 -26.59 -4.29 -29.82
C VAL A 449 -27.07 -3.73 -31.15
N GLU A 450 -27.11 -4.55 -32.19
CA GLU A 450 -27.55 -4.13 -33.54
C GLU A 450 -29.01 -3.68 -33.52
N LYS A 451 -29.90 -4.46 -32.91
CA LYS A 451 -31.33 -4.11 -32.76
C LYS A 451 -31.53 -2.81 -32.00
N THR A 452 -30.73 -2.56 -30.97
CA THR A 452 -30.81 -1.33 -30.16
C THR A 452 -30.35 -0.11 -30.96
N LEU A 453 -29.22 -0.22 -31.67
CA LEU A 453 -28.72 0.86 -32.52
C LEU A 453 -29.71 1.22 -33.63
N ASP A 454 -30.36 0.23 -34.24
CA ASP A 454 -31.40 0.44 -35.24
C ASP A 454 -32.66 1.09 -34.64
N LYS A 455 -33.12 0.58 -33.48
CA LYS A 455 -34.29 1.10 -32.76
C LYS A 455 -34.13 2.58 -32.39
N TYR A 456 -32.93 3.02 -32.02
CA TYR A 456 -32.65 4.38 -31.56
C TYR A 456 -31.78 5.21 -32.52
N HIS A 457 -31.64 4.79 -33.78
CA HIS A 457 -30.76 5.46 -34.76
C HIS A 457 -31.02 6.98 -34.86
N GLY A 458 -32.29 7.40 -34.86
CA GLY A 458 -32.67 8.82 -34.88
C GLY A 458 -32.20 9.60 -33.63
N LEU A 459 -32.28 8.97 -32.46
CA LEU A 459 -31.85 9.56 -31.19
C LEU A 459 -30.32 9.65 -31.11
N ILE A 460 -29.60 8.60 -31.55
CA ILE A 460 -28.13 8.61 -31.62
C ILE A 460 -27.63 9.73 -32.54
N LYS A 461 -28.27 9.93 -33.69
CA LYS A 461 -27.92 11.05 -34.59
C LYS A 461 -28.14 12.42 -33.94
N HIS A 462 -29.25 12.59 -33.23
CA HIS A 462 -29.51 13.82 -32.46
C HIS A 462 -28.47 13.99 -31.34
N LEU A 463 -28.07 12.90 -30.69
CA LEU A 463 -27.10 12.91 -29.62
C LEU A 463 -25.72 13.32 -30.08
N ARG A 464 -25.21 12.67 -31.12
CA ARG A 464 -23.92 13.05 -31.72
C ARG A 464 -23.91 14.54 -32.04
N LYS A 465 -24.97 15.07 -32.66
CA LYS A 465 -25.08 16.51 -32.95
C LYS A 465 -25.09 17.40 -31.68
N THR A 466 -25.78 16.98 -30.63
CA THR A 466 -25.87 17.73 -29.37
C THR A 466 -24.55 17.71 -28.60
N PHE A 467 -23.89 16.55 -28.55
CA PHE A 467 -22.60 16.36 -27.89
C PHE A 467 -21.43 16.94 -28.69
N GLU A 468 -21.50 16.93 -30.03
CA GLU A 468 -20.58 17.68 -30.90
C GLU A 468 -20.66 19.17 -30.63
N ALA A 469 -21.86 19.74 -30.47
CA ALA A 469 -22.04 21.13 -30.07
C ALA A 469 -21.47 21.43 -28.67
N LEU A 470 -21.39 20.43 -27.79
CA LEU A 470 -20.76 20.52 -26.47
C LEU A 470 -19.25 20.28 -26.48
N ARG A 471 -18.63 19.85 -27.60
CA ARG A 471 -17.19 19.51 -27.71
C ARG A 471 -16.25 20.73 -27.73
N HIS A 472 -16.73 21.89 -27.25
CA HIS A 472 -16.10 23.21 -27.20
C HIS A 472 -16.09 24.01 -28.51
N GLU A 473 -16.69 25.20 -28.43
CA GLU A 473 -16.34 26.35 -29.26
C GLU A 473 -15.00 26.92 -28.77
N ASN A 474 -14.01 27.06 -29.64
CA ASN A 474 -12.84 27.87 -29.36
C ASN A 474 -13.30 29.31 -29.11
N ARG A 475 -13.04 29.86 -27.92
CA ARG A 475 -13.44 31.23 -27.60
C ARG A 475 -12.31 32.20 -27.88
N LEU A 476 -12.54 33.08 -28.84
CA LEU A 476 -11.68 34.23 -29.06
C LEU A 476 -11.97 35.27 -27.96
N LEU A 477 -11.00 35.49 -27.07
CA LEU A 477 -11.07 36.59 -26.11
C LEU A 477 -10.62 37.88 -26.80
N LYS A 478 -11.50 38.88 -26.81
CA LYS A 478 -11.26 40.23 -27.34
C LYS A 478 -10.70 41.17 -26.27
N ARG A 479 -10.10 42.29 -26.67
CA ARG A 479 -9.55 43.34 -25.78
C ARG A 479 -8.61 42.81 -24.70
N GLN A 480 -7.59 42.05 -25.09
CA GLN A 480 -6.56 41.50 -24.20
C GLN A 480 -5.26 42.30 -24.35
N PRO A 481 -4.47 42.45 -23.28
CA PRO A 481 -3.16 43.12 -23.35
C PRO A 481 -2.10 42.29 -24.07
N GLU A 482 -2.27 40.97 -24.10
CA GLU A 482 -1.39 40.01 -24.75
C GLU A 482 -2.25 39.01 -25.55
N GLY A 483 -1.82 38.64 -26.76
CA GLY A 483 -2.60 37.78 -27.64
C GLY A 483 -1.90 37.41 -28.94
N ASP A 484 -2.57 36.57 -29.73
CA ASP A 484 -2.04 35.96 -30.95
C ASP A 484 -2.31 36.82 -32.20
N ASP A 485 -3.32 37.69 -32.15
CA ASP A 485 -3.72 38.57 -33.26
C ASP A 485 -4.28 39.90 -32.74
N VAL A 486 -4.48 40.88 -33.62
CA VAL A 486 -4.95 42.24 -33.26
C VAL A 486 -6.48 42.31 -33.22
N ASP A 487 -7.03 42.86 -32.14
CA ASP A 487 -8.45 43.19 -32.05
C ASP A 487 -8.70 44.54 -32.75
N ILE A 488 -9.16 44.47 -34.00
CA ILE A 488 -9.38 45.66 -34.83
C ILE A 488 -10.38 46.63 -34.20
N ASP A 489 -11.42 46.11 -33.53
CA ASP A 489 -12.42 46.96 -32.87
C ASP A 489 -11.78 47.77 -31.73
N ALA A 490 -10.97 47.10 -30.91
CA ALA A 490 -10.23 47.73 -29.81
C ALA A 490 -9.18 48.73 -30.32
N LEU A 491 -8.49 48.39 -31.41
CA LEU A 491 -7.49 49.28 -32.04
C LEU A 491 -8.13 50.54 -32.61
N VAL A 492 -9.28 50.42 -33.26
CA VAL A 492 -10.02 51.58 -33.80
C VAL A 492 -10.46 52.52 -32.68
N GLU A 493 -11.01 51.98 -31.59
CA GLU A 493 -11.35 52.77 -30.39
C GLU A 493 -10.12 53.44 -29.78
N ALA A 494 -9.03 52.70 -29.58
CA ALA A 494 -7.81 53.22 -28.97
C ALA A 494 -7.13 54.30 -29.81
N LEU A 495 -7.17 54.20 -31.15
CA LEU A 495 -6.66 55.23 -32.06
C LEU A 495 -7.54 56.48 -32.05
N ALA A 496 -8.86 56.31 -31.93
CA ALA A 496 -9.77 57.44 -31.79
C ALA A 496 -9.53 58.19 -30.46
N ASP A 497 -9.37 57.46 -29.36
CA ASP A 497 -9.08 58.01 -28.03
C ASP A 497 -7.73 58.73 -27.99
N ALA A 498 -6.69 58.13 -28.59
CA ALA A 498 -5.37 58.75 -28.69
C ALA A 498 -5.41 60.05 -29.51
N HIS A 499 -6.22 60.12 -30.57
CA HIS A 499 -6.37 61.34 -31.37
C HIS A 499 -7.08 62.47 -30.59
N LEU A 500 -7.91 62.11 -29.61
CA LEU A 500 -8.57 63.03 -28.70
C LEU A 500 -7.70 63.43 -27.48
N GLY A 501 -6.47 62.90 -27.39
CA GLY A 501 -5.52 63.20 -26.32
C GLY A 501 -5.67 62.35 -25.06
N PHE A 502 -6.46 61.27 -25.10
CA PHE A 502 -6.53 60.29 -24.02
C PHE A 502 -5.39 59.27 -24.10
N GLU A 503 -5.12 58.61 -22.98
CA GLU A 503 -4.11 57.55 -22.89
C GLU A 503 -4.61 56.29 -23.62
N MET A 504 -3.76 55.75 -24.51
CA MET A 504 -4.09 54.57 -25.31
C MET A 504 -4.13 53.32 -24.43
N THR A 505 -5.21 52.53 -24.52
CA THR A 505 -5.28 51.25 -23.81
C THR A 505 -4.29 50.24 -24.40
N ASP A 506 -3.69 49.43 -23.53
CA ASP A 506 -2.81 48.33 -23.89
C ASP A 506 -3.56 47.08 -24.36
N ARG A 507 -4.89 47.05 -24.20
CA ARG A 507 -5.77 45.90 -24.49
C ARG A 507 -6.20 45.78 -25.94
N LEU A 508 -5.23 45.69 -26.85
CA LEU A 508 -5.46 45.76 -28.31
C LEU A 508 -5.46 44.41 -29.02
N LEU A 509 -5.28 43.30 -28.29
CA LEU A 509 -5.05 41.98 -28.87
C LEU A 509 -6.22 41.03 -28.63
N THR A 510 -6.30 39.99 -29.47
CA THR A 510 -7.17 38.84 -29.29
C THR A 510 -6.35 37.63 -28.90
N LYS A 511 -6.87 36.80 -27.99
CA LYS A 511 -6.21 35.58 -27.53
C LYS A 511 -7.13 34.38 -27.74
N MET A 512 -6.64 33.34 -28.42
CA MET A 512 -7.41 32.12 -28.61
C MET A 512 -7.36 31.28 -27.34
N GLN A 513 -8.42 31.28 -26.55
CA GLN A 513 -8.49 30.41 -25.38
C GLN A 513 -8.96 29.02 -25.80
N ARG A 514 -7.99 28.12 -26.03
CA ARG A 514 -8.25 26.68 -26.18
C ARG A 514 -8.53 26.10 -24.80
N ASN A 515 -9.77 25.74 -24.53
CA ASN A 515 -10.10 25.06 -23.29
C ASN A 515 -9.82 23.57 -23.47
N GLU A 516 -8.68 23.09 -22.95
CA GLU A 516 -8.37 21.65 -22.96
C GLU A 516 -9.29 20.95 -21.95
N ARG A 517 -10.39 20.40 -22.48
CA ARG A 517 -11.33 19.60 -21.73
C ARG A 517 -10.65 18.30 -21.30
N ASN A 518 -10.48 18.12 -19.99
CA ASN A 518 -9.85 16.94 -19.42
C ASN A 518 -10.78 16.32 -18.36
N ILE A 519 -11.73 15.52 -18.84
CA ILE A 519 -12.76 14.87 -18.03
C ILE A 519 -12.55 13.36 -18.04
N ALA A 520 -12.69 12.74 -16.87
CA ALA A 520 -12.77 11.29 -16.72
C ALA A 520 -14.09 10.91 -16.06
N VAL A 521 -14.81 9.95 -16.64
CA VAL A 521 -16.13 9.51 -16.15
C VAL A 521 -16.15 8.01 -15.91
N ILE A 522 -16.62 7.59 -14.73
CA ILE A 522 -16.97 6.19 -14.48
C ILE A 522 -18.48 6.04 -14.46
N PHE A 523 -19.00 5.07 -15.20
CA PHE A 523 -20.37 4.57 -15.06
C PHE A 523 -20.36 3.36 -14.14
N MET A 524 -21.03 3.50 -13.00
CA MET A 524 -21.30 2.43 -12.04
C MET A 524 -22.71 1.92 -12.30
N VAL A 525 -22.83 0.71 -12.83
CA VAL A 525 -24.09 0.08 -13.22
C VAL A 525 -24.47 -0.95 -12.17
N ASP A 526 -25.69 -0.83 -11.65
CA ASP A 526 -26.25 -1.80 -10.72
C ASP A 526 -26.57 -3.10 -11.47
N MET A 527 -26.00 -4.21 -11.00
CA MET A 527 -26.30 -5.54 -11.53
C MET A 527 -27.13 -6.35 -10.54
N SER A 528 -27.66 -5.76 -9.47
CA SER A 528 -28.39 -6.48 -8.42
C SER A 528 -29.88 -6.70 -8.73
N GLY A 529 -30.46 -7.74 -8.11
CA GLY A 529 -31.90 -8.00 -8.07
C GLY A 529 -32.53 -8.48 -9.38
N SER A 530 -33.72 -9.09 -9.29
CA SER A 530 -34.48 -9.56 -10.45
C SER A 530 -35.12 -8.39 -11.21
N THR A 531 -34.33 -7.49 -11.79
CA THR A 531 -34.78 -6.36 -12.58
C THR A 531 -35.65 -6.88 -13.72
N LYS A 532 -36.98 -6.80 -13.52
CA LYS A 532 -38.05 -7.29 -14.40
C LYS A 532 -37.59 -7.08 -15.84
N GLY A 533 -37.43 -8.13 -16.67
CA GLY A 533 -36.58 -8.12 -17.87
C GLY A 533 -36.55 -6.86 -18.74
N TRP A 534 -37.64 -6.08 -18.79
CA TRP A 534 -37.68 -4.76 -19.42
C TRP A 534 -36.77 -3.68 -18.79
N ILE A 535 -36.49 -3.71 -17.48
CA ILE A 535 -35.61 -2.75 -16.78
C ILE A 535 -34.15 -3.05 -17.10
N ASN A 536 -33.74 -4.31 -17.04
CA ASN A 536 -32.39 -4.70 -17.44
C ASN A 536 -32.15 -4.37 -18.92
N ASP A 537 -33.11 -4.67 -19.79
CA ASP A 537 -33.05 -4.24 -21.19
C ASP A 537 -32.94 -2.72 -21.30
N ALA A 538 -33.72 -1.96 -20.54
CA ALA A 538 -33.64 -0.49 -20.52
C ALA A 538 -32.27 0.03 -20.03
N GLU A 539 -31.63 -0.61 -19.05
CA GLU A 539 -30.30 -0.25 -18.55
C GLU A 539 -29.20 -0.57 -19.56
N ARG A 540 -29.24 -1.75 -20.19
CA ARG A 540 -28.30 -2.11 -21.26
C ARG A 540 -28.47 -1.21 -22.49
N GLU A 541 -29.72 -0.93 -22.90
CA GLU A 541 -30.04 0.02 -23.98
C GLU A 541 -29.50 1.42 -23.63
N SER A 542 -29.73 1.88 -22.39
CA SER A 542 -29.26 3.15 -21.85
C SER A 542 -27.74 3.27 -21.88
N LEU A 543 -27.04 2.25 -21.38
CA LEU A 543 -25.58 2.19 -21.34
C LEU A 543 -24.99 2.25 -22.75
N LEU A 544 -25.60 1.53 -23.70
CA LEU A 544 -25.17 1.53 -25.11
C LEU A 544 -25.31 2.93 -25.73
N LEU A 545 -26.47 3.58 -25.54
CA LEU A 545 -26.71 4.94 -26.04
C LEU A 545 -25.74 5.97 -25.45
N LEU A 546 -25.38 5.80 -24.17
CA LEU A 546 -24.40 6.66 -23.50
C LEU A 546 -22.99 6.45 -24.04
N CYS A 547 -22.57 5.20 -24.27
CA CYS A 547 -21.28 4.91 -24.91
C CYS A 547 -21.18 5.61 -26.27
N GLU A 548 -22.20 5.47 -27.12
CA GLU A 548 -22.24 6.11 -28.45
C GLU A 548 -22.19 7.65 -28.37
N ALA A 549 -22.77 8.25 -27.34
CA ALA A 549 -22.70 9.68 -27.11
C ALA A 549 -21.32 10.13 -26.64
N LEU A 550 -20.66 9.39 -25.75
CA LEU A 550 -19.35 9.73 -25.20
C LEU A 550 -18.22 9.55 -26.20
N GLU A 551 -18.32 8.53 -27.05
CA GLU A 551 -17.39 8.33 -28.17
C GLU A 551 -17.38 9.55 -29.12
N SER A 552 -18.55 10.20 -29.31
CA SER A 552 -18.61 11.45 -30.10
C SER A 552 -17.94 12.64 -29.39
N LEU A 553 -17.96 12.65 -28.06
CA LEU A 553 -17.39 13.70 -27.23
C LEU A 553 -15.85 13.59 -27.14
N GLY A 554 -15.33 12.36 -27.15
CA GLY A 554 -13.90 12.07 -27.00
C GLY A 554 -13.39 12.13 -25.57
N ASP A 555 -14.28 12.11 -24.58
CA ASP A 555 -13.92 12.09 -23.16
C ASP A 555 -13.53 10.67 -22.72
N ARG A 556 -12.63 10.57 -21.72
CA ARG A 556 -12.20 9.27 -21.18
C ARG A 556 -13.28 8.72 -20.26
N TYR A 557 -13.70 7.48 -20.50
CA TYR A 557 -14.68 6.82 -19.65
C TYR A 557 -14.39 5.35 -19.41
N ALA A 558 -14.87 4.85 -18.28
CA ALA A 558 -14.85 3.45 -17.89
C ALA A 558 -16.23 3.00 -17.38
N ILE A 559 -16.51 1.71 -17.46
CA ILE A 559 -17.80 1.11 -17.10
C ILE A 559 -17.54 -0.07 -16.18
N TYR A 560 -18.20 -0.04 -15.02
CA TYR A 560 -18.13 -1.08 -14.00
C TYR A 560 -19.54 -1.46 -13.57
N GLY A 561 -19.84 -2.74 -13.61
CA GLY A 561 -20.99 -3.32 -12.92
C GLY A 561 -20.65 -3.58 -11.45
N PHE A 562 -21.64 -3.57 -10.56
CA PHE A 562 -21.44 -4.00 -9.18
C PHE A 562 -22.56 -4.91 -8.69
N SER A 563 -22.21 -5.82 -7.79
CA SER A 563 -23.15 -6.68 -7.07
C SER A 563 -22.61 -6.94 -5.66
N GLY A 564 -23.48 -6.91 -4.65
CA GLY A 564 -23.15 -7.26 -3.29
C GLY A 564 -23.89 -8.52 -2.85
N MET A 565 -23.22 -9.40 -2.12
CA MET A 565 -23.88 -10.47 -1.38
C MET A 565 -23.17 -10.62 -0.02
N THR A 566 -23.62 -9.88 0.99
CA THR A 566 -22.93 -9.75 2.29
C THR A 566 -21.56 -9.08 2.21
N ARG A 567 -21.00 -8.71 3.37
CA ARG A 567 -19.66 -8.11 3.50
C ARG A 567 -18.50 -8.93 2.88
N LYS A 568 -18.63 -10.26 2.79
CA LYS A 568 -17.55 -11.14 2.31
C LYS A 568 -17.54 -11.38 0.81
N ARG A 569 -18.59 -10.97 0.10
CA ARG A 569 -18.73 -11.19 -1.35
C ARG A 569 -19.24 -9.92 -2.02
N CYS A 570 -18.36 -8.93 -2.08
CA CYS A 570 -18.57 -7.71 -2.83
C CYS A 570 -17.90 -7.87 -4.21
N GLU A 571 -18.67 -7.88 -5.29
CA GLU A 571 -18.19 -8.16 -6.64
C GLU A 571 -18.27 -6.90 -7.51
N LEU A 572 -17.17 -6.58 -8.20
CA LEU A 572 -17.11 -5.57 -9.26
C LEU A 572 -16.86 -6.25 -10.60
N PHE A 573 -17.56 -5.77 -11.61
CA PHE A 573 -17.52 -6.32 -12.95
C PHE A 573 -16.96 -5.28 -13.92
N PRO A 574 -15.65 -5.26 -14.18
CA PRO A 574 -15.09 -4.38 -15.21
C PRO A 574 -15.66 -4.76 -16.58
N ILE A 575 -16.45 -3.85 -17.15
CA ILE A 575 -16.98 -3.99 -18.51
C ILE A 575 -16.02 -3.31 -19.49
N LYS A 576 -15.55 -2.10 -19.14
CA LYS A 576 -14.60 -1.31 -19.93
C LYS A 576 -13.68 -0.51 -19.01
N HIS A 577 -12.37 -0.65 -19.13
CA HIS A 577 -11.37 0.21 -18.48
C HIS A 577 -11.15 1.53 -19.26
N PHE A 578 -10.44 2.50 -18.68
CA PHE A 578 -10.20 3.80 -19.33
C PHE A 578 -9.35 3.68 -20.61
N GLU A 579 -8.46 2.69 -20.64
CA GLU A 579 -7.44 2.44 -21.65
C GLU A 579 -7.96 1.56 -22.80
N GLU A 580 -9.08 0.87 -22.56
CA GLU A 580 -9.76 0.08 -23.59
C GLU A 580 -10.54 0.99 -24.54
N SER A 581 -10.45 0.71 -25.84
CA SER A 581 -11.29 1.35 -26.85
C SER A 581 -12.67 0.69 -26.89
N TYR A 582 -13.71 1.45 -27.23
CA TYR A 582 -15.05 0.91 -27.40
C TYR A 582 -15.17 0.10 -28.70
N ASP A 583 -14.98 -1.22 -28.59
CA ASP A 583 -14.98 -2.16 -29.70
C ASP A 583 -16.15 -3.18 -29.62
N THR A 584 -16.15 -4.16 -30.53
CA THR A 584 -17.12 -5.26 -30.53
C THR A 584 -17.07 -6.10 -29.25
N THR A 585 -15.91 -6.18 -28.60
CA THR A 585 -15.71 -6.93 -27.35
C THR A 585 -16.43 -6.25 -26.19
N ILE A 586 -16.29 -4.93 -26.06
CA ILE A 586 -16.99 -4.14 -25.04
C ILE A 586 -18.50 -4.20 -25.27
N ARG A 587 -18.95 -4.08 -26.51
CA ARG A 587 -20.36 -4.27 -26.89
C ARG A 587 -20.90 -5.63 -26.46
N ALA A 588 -20.14 -6.70 -26.68
CA ALA A 588 -20.49 -8.03 -26.23
C ALA A 588 -20.49 -8.19 -24.70
N ARG A 589 -19.58 -7.51 -23.98
CA ARG A 589 -19.61 -7.48 -22.50
C ARG A 589 -20.86 -6.75 -21.99
N ILE A 590 -21.29 -5.67 -22.65
CA ILE A 590 -22.56 -4.97 -22.34
C ILE A 590 -23.77 -5.90 -22.57
N SER A 591 -23.80 -6.64 -23.68
CA SER A 591 -24.84 -7.66 -23.91
C SER A 591 -24.84 -8.74 -22.83
N GLY A 592 -23.66 -9.15 -22.35
CA GLY A 592 -23.47 -10.18 -21.33
C GLY A 592 -23.72 -9.75 -19.88
N ILE A 593 -24.26 -8.54 -19.64
CA ILE A 593 -24.68 -8.10 -18.32
C ILE A 593 -25.89 -8.92 -17.88
N GLU A 594 -25.68 -9.79 -16.89
CA GLU A 594 -26.72 -10.62 -16.27
C GLU A 594 -27.05 -10.10 -14.86
N PRO A 595 -28.33 -10.11 -14.46
CA PRO A 595 -28.71 -9.73 -13.10
C PRO A 595 -28.15 -10.73 -12.09
N GLN A 596 -27.68 -10.19 -10.96
CA GLN A 596 -27.02 -10.85 -9.85
C GLN A 596 -27.82 -10.61 -8.55
N ASP A 597 -27.16 -10.73 -7.40
CA ASP A 597 -27.78 -10.84 -6.07
C ASP A 597 -28.32 -9.50 -5.50
N TYR A 598 -27.61 -8.82 -4.59
CA TYR A 598 -28.10 -7.67 -3.79
C TYR A 598 -27.29 -6.38 -3.98
N THR A 599 -27.77 -5.27 -3.38
CA THR A 599 -27.28 -3.90 -3.62
C THR A 599 -26.50 -3.35 -2.42
N ARG A 600 -25.18 -3.57 -2.36
CA ARG A 600 -24.29 -2.92 -1.37
C ARG A 600 -23.41 -1.88 -2.06
N MET A 601 -23.84 -0.60 -2.08
CA MET A 601 -23.17 0.42 -2.92
C MET A 601 -21.90 1.01 -2.31
N GLY A 602 -21.76 1.03 -0.98
CA GLY A 602 -20.67 1.74 -0.30
C GLY A 602 -19.28 1.29 -0.75
N PHE A 603 -19.04 -0.02 -0.86
CA PHE A 603 -17.75 -0.56 -1.31
C PHE A 603 -17.45 -0.17 -2.76
N ALA A 604 -18.46 -0.21 -3.63
CA ALA A 604 -18.30 0.05 -5.06
C ALA A 604 -17.93 1.51 -5.30
N ILE A 605 -18.61 2.44 -4.61
CA ILE A 605 -18.29 3.87 -4.67
C ILE A 605 -16.85 4.12 -4.19
N ARG A 606 -16.43 3.51 -3.08
CA ARG A 606 -15.06 3.68 -2.55
C ARG A 606 -14.00 3.13 -3.50
N HIS A 607 -14.22 1.96 -4.09
CA HIS A 607 -13.29 1.38 -5.06
C HIS A 607 -13.18 2.22 -6.33
N LEU A 608 -14.31 2.60 -6.92
CA LEU A 608 -14.33 3.41 -8.15
C LEU A 608 -13.82 4.84 -7.90
N THR A 609 -13.96 5.36 -6.69
CA THR A 609 -13.32 6.61 -6.26
C THR A 609 -11.79 6.49 -6.33
N GLN A 610 -11.20 5.40 -5.83
CA GLN A 610 -9.76 5.17 -5.94
C GLN A 610 -9.30 4.99 -7.39
N VAL A 611 -10.09 4.30 -8.23
CA VAL A 611 -9.81 4.16 -9.66
C VAL A 611 -9.79 5.53 -10.35
N LEU A 612 -10.82 6.38 -10.11
CA LEU A 612 -10.88 7.75 -10.65
C LEU A 612 -9.74 8.65 -10.17
N GLN A 613 -9.31 8.51 -8.92
CA GLN A 613 -8.21 9.30 -8.36
C GLN A 613 -6.88 9.00 -9.02
N LYS A 614 -6.65 7.75 -9.44
CA LYS A 614 -5.44 7.36 -10.18
C LYS A 614 -5.41 7.93 -11.61
N THR A 615 -6.56 8.33 -12.16
CA THR A 615 -6.64 8.94 -13.48
C THR A 615 -6.30 10.43 -13.44
N ASP A 616 -5.39 10.86 -14.32
CA ASP A 616 -4.99 12.27 -14.46
C ASP A 616 -6.04 13.09 -15.23
N ALA A 617 -7.13 13.47 -14.57
CA ALA A 617 -8.20 14.30 -15.12
C ALA A 617 -8.48 15.53 -14.24
N LYS A 618 -8.81 16.68 -14.87
CA LYS A 618 -9.16 17.91 -14.16
C LYS A 618 -10.53 17.79 -13.49
N THR A 619 -11.50 17.20 -14.20
CA THR A 619 -12.84 16.94 -13.69
C THR A 619 -13.10 15.44 -13.68
N ARG A 620 -13.48 14.89 -12.53
CA ARG A 620 -13.78 13.47 -12.34
C ARG A 620 -15.25 13.30 -11.99
N ILE A 621 -15.96 12.45 -12.72
CA ILE A 621 -17.40 12.27 -12.55
C ILE A 621 -17.68 10.78 -12.30
N LEU A 622 -18.48 10.48 -11.27
CA LEU A 622 -18.98 9.13 -11.01
C LEU A 622 -20.49 9.13 -11.27
N ILE A 623 -20.94 8.42 -12.30
CA ILE A 623 -22.36 8.32 -12.63
C ILE A 623 -22.86 6.96 -12.18
N THR A 624 -23.82 6.96 -11.26
CA THR A 624 -24.52 5.76 -10.81
C THR A 624 -25.77 5.55 -11.66
N LEU A 625 -25.91 4.36 -12.25
CA LEU A 625 -27.13 3.86 -12.87
C LEU A 625 -27.67 2.75 -11.97
N SER A 626 -28.78 3.00 -11.27
CA SER A 626 -29.40 2.04 -10.36
C SER A 626 -30.91 2.20 -10.36
N ASP A 627 -31.61 1.08 -10.27
CA ASP A 627 -33.07 0.97 -10.25
C ASP A 627 -33.66 0.97 -8.83
N GLY A 628 -32.85 1.11 -7.77
CA GLY A 628 -33.34 0.93 -6.39
C GLY A 628 -32.52 1.57 -5.26
N LYS A 629 -33.04 1.37 -4.04
CA LYS A 629 -32.40 1.75 -2.76
C LYS A 629 -31.26 0.77 -2.43
N PRO A 630 -30.19 1.20 -1.74
CA PRO A 630 -29.19 0.26 -1.20
C PRO A 630 -29.85 -0.74 -0.24
N ASP A 631 -29.84 -2.02 -0.57
CA ASP A 631 -30.46 -3.10 0.19
C ASP A 631 -29.65 -4.41 0.03
N ASP A 632 -29.06 -4.91 1.12
CA ASP A 632 -28.32 -6.19 1.17
C ASP A 632 -29.04 -7.22 2.07
N TYR A 633 -28.59 -8.47 2.04
CA TYR A 633 -29.18 -9.57 2.81
C TYR A 633 -29.00 -9.43 4.34
N ASP A 634 -27.95 -8.74 4.79
CA ASP A 634 -27.58 -8.61 6.21
C ASP A 634 -28.20 -7.36 6.89
N SER A 635 -27.58 -6.83 7.96
CA SER A 635 -28.04 -5.61 8.65
C SER A 635 -27.94 -4.34 7.81
N TYR A 636 -27.40 -4.43 6.59
CA TYR A 636 -27.30 -3.34 5.61
C TYR A 636 -28.66 -3.11 4.90
N ARG A 637 -29.72 -2.89 5.69
CA ARG A 637 -31.05 -2.54 5.20
C ARG A 637 -31.52 -1.21 5.78
N GLY A 638 -32.38 -0.52 5.05
CA GLY A 638 -33.01 0.72 5.50
C GLY A 638 -31.99 1.84 5.75
N GLU A 639 -32.02 2.44 6.93
CA GLU A 639 -31.19 3.60 7.28
C GLU A 639 -29.68 3.30 7.23
N TYR A 640 -29.26 2.07 7.56
CA TYR A 640 -27.84 1.70 7.57
C TYR A 640 -27.20 1.82 6.18
N GLY A 641 -27.79 1.17 5.18
CA GLY A 641 -27.26 1.19 3.81
C GLY A 641 -27.31 2.59 3.19
N ILE A 642 -28.33 3.38 3.54
CA ILE A 642 -28.45 4.77 3.14
C ILE A 642 -27.31 5.61 3.73
N GLU A 643 -27.04 5.50 5.03
CA GLU A 643 -25.99 6.29 5.69
C GLU A 643 -24.58 5.90 5.25
N ASP A 644 -24.30 4.61 5.05
CA ASP A 644 -23.00 4.18 4.50
C ASP A 644 -22.79 4.67 3.07
N THR A 645 -23.80 4.53 2.20
CA THR A 645 -23.75 5.04 0.82
C THR A 645 -23.56 6.56 0.81
N ARG A 646 -24.30 7.29 1.66
CA ARG A 646 -24.14 8.74 1.83
C ARG A 646 -22.71 9.09 2.22
N ARG A 647 -22.13 8.34 3.16
CA ARG A 647 -20.78 8.57 3.63
C ARG A 647 -19.75 8.33 2.52
N ALA A 648 -19.88 7.26 1.75
CA ALA A 648 -19.06 6.98 0.57
C ALA A 648 -19.16 8.09 -0.49
N LEU A 649 -20.36 8.65 -0.72
CA LEU A 649 -20.56 9.78 -1.65
C LEU A 649 -19.90 11.07 -1.15
N ILE A 650 -19.93 11.33 0.16
CA ILE A 650 -19.23 12.48 0.77
C ILE A 650 -17.72 12.32 0.64
N GLU A 651 -17.20 11.10 0.86
CA GLU A 651 -15.79 10.76 0.65
C GLU A 651 -15.37 11.02 -0.80
N ALA A 652 -16.17 10.57 -1.77
CA ALA A 652 -15.92 10.81 -3.19
C ALA A 652 -15.87 12.32 -3.51
N ARG A 653 -16.81 13.13 -3.00
CA ARG A 653 -16.79 14.60 -3.17
C ARG A 653 -15.56 15.25 -2.57
N ARG A 654 -15.13 14.81 -1.39
CA ARG A 654 -13.89 15.30 -0.76
C ARG A 654 -12.66 14.92 -1.59
N GLY A 655 -12.70 13.78 -2.27
CA GLY A 655 -11.70 13.33 -3.23
C GLY A 655 -11.73 14.06 -4.58
N GLY A 656 -12.54 15.12 -4.75
CA GLY A 656 -12.65 15.87 -6.00
C GLY A 656 -13.44 15.16 -7.10
N ILE A 657 -14.24 14.16 -6.76
CA ILE A 657 -15.11 13.43 -7.68
C ILE A 657 -16.54 13.95 -7.54
N HIS A 658 -17.22 14.14 -8.66
CA HIS A 658 -18.61 14.58 -8.71
C HIS A 658 -19.54 13.38 -8.89
N PRO A 659 -20.13 12.83 -7.82
CA PRO A 659 -21.08 11.75 -7.94
C PRO A 659 -22.44 12.27 -8.43
N TYR A 660 -23.07 11.54 -9.34
CA TYR A 660 -24.39 11.84 -9.89
C TYR A 660 -25.21 10.57 -10.05
N CYS A 661 -26.46 10.58 -9.59
CA CYS A 661 -27.35 9.42 -9.70
C CYS A 661 -28.35 9.57 -10.84
N ILE A 662 -28.50 8.53 -11.63
CA ILE A 662 -29.55 8.39 -12.63
C ILE A 662 -30.34 7.14 -12.27
N THR A 663 -31.64 7.29 -12.04
CA THR A 663 -32.51 6.20 -11.62
C THR A 663 -33.81 6.16 -12.42
N ILE A 664 -34.38 4.96 -12.54
CA ILE A 664 -35.69 4.70 -13.13
C ILE A 664 -36.77 4.53 -12.03
N ASP A 665 -36.36 4.52 -10.75
CA ASP A 665 -37.25 4.39 -9.60
C ASP A 665 -38.10 5.67 -9.38
N GLU A 666 -39.43 5.53 -9.47
CA GLU A 666 -40.37 6.63 -9.24
C GLU A 666 -40.44 7.05 -7.77
N GLU A 667 -40.14 6.14 -6.83
CA GLU A 667 -40.08 6.38 -5.37
C GLU A 667 -38.76 7.01 -4.93
N ALA A 668 -37.82 7.22 -5.88
CA ALA A 668 -36.49 7.72 -5.59
C ALA A 668 -36.43 9.13 -4.98
N ARG A 669 -37.51 9.89 -5.11
CA ARG A 669 -37.60 11.27 -4.58
C ARG A 669 -37.54 11.33 -3.06
N ASP A 670 -37.84 10.24 -2.37
CA ASP A 670 -37.91 10.22 -0.91
C ASP A 670 -36.55 10.07 -0.22
N TYR A 671 -35.56 9.43 -0.88
CA TYR A 671 -34.26 9.11 -0.27
C TYR A 671 -33.05 9.69 -1.03
N LEU A 672 -33.12 9.88 -2.34
CA LEU A 672 -31.99 10.42 -3.11
C LEU A 672 -31.55 11.84 -2.71
N PRO A 673 -32.45 12.77 -2.30
CA PRO A 673 -32.02 14.07 -1.80
C PRO A 673 -31.11 13.97 -0.56
N HIS A 674 -31.31 12.95 0.27
CA HIS A 674 -30.49 12.69 1.45
C HIS A 674 -29.13 12.09 1.07
N LEU A 675 -29.07 11.19 0.10
CA LEU A 675 -27.83 10.56 -0.39
C LEU A 675 -26.95 11.52 -1.23
N TYR A 676 -27.49 11.98 -2.36
CA TYR A 676 -26.75 12.73 -3.38
C TYR A 676 -26.87 14.24 -3.20
N GLY A 677 -27.85 14.71 -2.42
CA GLY A 677 -28.20 16.13 -2.37
C GLY A 677 -29.20 16.52 -3.47
N PRO A 678 -29.93 17.63 -3.29
CA PRO A 678 -31.09 17.97 -4.13
C PRO A 678 -30.77 18.25 -5.61
N ALA A 679 -29.51 18.46 -5.98
CA ALA A 679 -29.10 18.83 -7.34
C ALA A 679 -28.34 17.74 -8.11
N ALA A 680 -28.03 16.60 -7.49
CA ALA A 680 -27.12 15.58 -8.02
C ALA A 680 -27.80 14.25 -8.36
N TYR A 681 -29.10 14.29 -8.69
CA TYR A 681 -29.81 13.12 -9.21
C TYR A 681 -30.83 13.49 -10.31
N SER A 682 -31.18 12.51 -11.15
CA SER A 682 -32.26 12.58 -12.13
C SER A 682 -33.08 11.30 -12.10
N VAL A 683 -34.41 11.45 -12.00
CA VAL A 683 -35.38 10.35 -12.16
C VAL A 683 -35.85 10.33 -13.61
N ILE A 684 -35.79 9.18 -14.24
CA ILE A 684 -36.11 8.96 -15.65
C ILE A 684 -37.24 7.94 -15.76
N SER A 685 -38.33 8.32 -16.42
CA SER A 685 -39.44 7.41 -16.73
C SER A 685 -39.30 6.73 -18.10
N ASP A 686 -38.33 7.15 -18.93
CA ASP A 686 -38.16 6.68 -20.30
C ASP A 686 -36.69 6.80 -20.76
N VAL A 687 -36.14 5.69 -21.27
CA VAL A 687 -34.78 5.56 -21.83
C VAL A 687 -34.48 6.66 -22.86
N ARG A 688 -35.47 7.10 -23.63
CA ARG A 688 -35.31 8.15 -24.66
C ARG A 688 -34.91 9.51 -24.07
N SER A 689 -35.17 9.76 -22.79
CA SER A 689 -34.88 11.03 -22.13
C SER A 689 -33.51 11.08 -21.45
N LEU A 690 -32.90 9.91 -21.19
CA LEU A 690 -31.57 9.77 -20.60
C LEU A 690 -30.49 10.58 -21.30
N PRO A 691 -30.41 10.60 -22.64
CA PRO A 691 -29.26 11.19 -23.28
C PRO A 691 -29.28 12.73 -23.24
N LEU A 692 -30.47 13.34 -23.22
CA LEU A 692 -30.65 14.78 -22.96
C LEU A 692 -30.27 15.14 -21.53
N LYS A 693 -30.61 14.28 -20.55
CA LYS A 693 -30.24 14.49 -19.15
C LYS A 693 -28.74 14.43 -18.94
N VAL A 694 -28.05 13.47 -19.58
CA VAL A 694 -26.59 13.41 -19.52
C VAL A 694 -25.96 14.63 -20.17
N SER A 695 -26.46 15.09 -21.32
CA SER A 695 -26.02 16.35 -21.91
C SER A 695 -26.18 17.55 -20.94
N ASP A 696 -27.28 17.63 -20.20
CA ASP A 696 -27.50 18.67 -19.19
C ASP A 696 -26.54 18.55 -17.99
N ILE A 697 -26.25 17.32 -17.55
CA ILE A 697 -25.31 17.04 -16.47
C ILE A 697 -23.91 17.51 -16.86
N TYR A 698 -23.44 17.14 -18.05
CA TYR A 698 -22.14 17.57 -18.56
C TYR A 698 -22.07 19.10 -18.68
N ARG A 699 -23.14 19.76 -19.15
CA ARG A 699 -23.18 21.23 -19.21
C ARG A 699 -23.04 21.85 -17.81
N ARG A 700 -23.76 21.35 -16.81
CA ARG A 700 -23.70 21.89 -15.43
C ARG A 700 -22.36 21.65 -14.72
N LEU A 701 -21.67 20.57 -15.05
CA LEU A 701 -20.42 20.16 -14.38
C LEU A 701 -19.16 20.68 -15.09
N THR A 702 -19.29 21.23 -16.30
CA THR A 702 -18.16 21.75 -17.10
C THR A 702 -18.21 23.26 -17.33
N THR A 703 -19.26 23.94 -16.85
CA THR A 703 -19.37 25.41 -16.79
C THR A 703 -19.14 25.84 -15.35
#